data_AF-A0A1F4X6D4-F1
#
_entry.id   AF-A0A1F4X6D4-F1
#
_cell.length_a   1.000
_cell.length_b   1.000
_cell.length_c   1.000
_cell.angle_alpha   90.00
_cell.angle_beta   90.00
_cell.angle_gamma   90.00
#
_symmetry.space_group_name_H-M   'P 1'
#
loop_
_entity.id
_entity.type
_entity.pdbx_description
1 polymer ?
#
loop_
_entity_poly.entity_id
_entity_poly.type
_entity_poly.pdbx_seq_one_letter_code
_entity_poly.pdbx_strand_id
1 'polypeptide(L)'
;MFLLEWTASDLLLMLVAAAALIGTVLWLVPGVQVPLKREYIQAEITAYDQQIPRYFLAAALALVIGSFHIIVKSVPGFWQWLWQAGYGGHLFRDLANSHIIIVGGGTVLLTGLTWYVLPRITNRPLYSASLAGASFWFTVIGVFGFYLAWLILGLVEGYMVSHGWDYMAAKEALGAWHRVPTRLTSSIMGVGYWTYVLNVFLTVWAARHIAHKPLGYLTKFILVSAAALFVGTVQGVLQVLPANADWIHYAGKYGEFIDPISHAHVNLVTGMMVALVGLLAYFGPRMGGKPIKERTVNRIFWILVPGSLAFYLTFLLLGLILGGAANGEGGIQIPSLVPILSKRMPLLLSIAGMLMLSGFWAYFIALWRGLNPHSLLSQIREARPSAFWLISSLALVAGTFQGLLQLLPPTLRIFTIPEEVPNIHAQLNMIGGIMLALIGLVYLLLPELVGQPAAPRLARLSLYGIAGGIGGYYLATLAIGMIRFNFLQGGMDDAQAALRLGWAAPATLLLTALPMLVGFASFWVAVLRSTRAYRAEMATGIVQAPYRFSGPMPARLKHIPIGYVLGMEFAGGLFGWPGIGWLYAGQAMPAIALLLIGPSVAWAMFPMLFSPFTGTPLSQWGWPVLLVWLPISALASSSLLARFLRRTRARDTGSSSIQIKQNTLPLLQKPLHRHIPPGMLIGVGLVTMVLLSIPLVPLGMGIPKGSAGQPVLSQLPEHANGAYLAVNDGTRSGLVKLFPWSFPLDDFPEESPTISPNQIQGLFINQKGLDDPTRYQLFHLDDGEQVSLQTREVSFQRQLEMTLRTPLPTGKYVLDIPSGGMFAGREYYYFRVDPAAMSLPALETLPKTASLTDEPIPQSSRAASPGFWLEILPLSSTVISAWMAFIMLRRMRQKLRPQEVAWALAFLMFAIAAGSQVVGDLAGWTPTLARLYYVNGATLVVGWLGLGTWLVLIHKPWLRNLGLWAMILLSGYAIGLVSLSPVDSLNLATEGWHALSKPQLLTVLTIAINSLGTLVLVGGALWSAWAFWRKGILQERMVGLILLAVGALVVAAGGSLTRLGHPQYLYIAMSLGIGLIFWGYLQTIRPARTVT
;
A
#
# COMPACT_ATOMS: atom_id res chain seq x y z
N MET A 1 -12.02 10.60 -4.68
CA MET A 1 -11.18 11.53 -3.91
C MET A 1 -9.70 11.11 -3.82
N PHE A 2 -9.39 9.81 -3.78
CA PHE A 2 -8.03 9.23 -3.67
C PHE A 2 -6.97 9.67 -4.72
N LEU A 3 -7.40 10.25 -5.84
CA LEU A 3 -6.54 10.66 -6.97
C LEU A 3 -6.30 12.18 -7.04
N LEU A 4 -6.94 12.97 -6.16
CA LEU A 4 -7.03 14.43 -6.29
C LEU A 4 -5.79 15.18 -5.75
N GLU A 5 -5.05 14.61 -4.80
CA GLU A 5 -3.85 15.23 -4.22
C GLU A 5 -2.55 14.86 -4.94
N TRP A 6 -2.64 13.99 -5.96
CA TRP A 6 -1.49 13.36 -6.54
C TRP A 6 -1.02 14.15 -7.75
N THR A 7 0.25 14.54 -7.77
CA THR A 7 0.82 15.07 -9.00
C THR A 7 0.78 14.00 -10.08
N ALA A 8 0.76 14.38 -11.36
CA ALA A 8 0.77 13.43 -12.47
C ALA A 8 1.98 12.46 -12.37
N SER A 9 3.10 12.94 -11.82
CA SER A 9 4.27 12.14 -11.46
C SER A 9 3.98 11.06 -10.42
N ASP A 10 3.26 11.37 -9.34
CA ASP A 10 2.97 10.40 -8.26
C ASP A 10 2.07 9.27 -8.77
N LEU A 11 1.07 9.60 -9.59
CA LEU A 11 0.17 8.62 -10.20
C LEU A 11 0.89 7.73 -11.20
N LEU A 12 1.76 8.31 -12.03
CA LEU A 12 2.57 7.56 -12.98
C LEU A 12 3.53 6.62 -12.23
N LEU A 13 4.20 7.10 -11.18
CA LEU A 13 5.14 6.31 -10.39
C LEU A 13 4.44 5.12 -9.71
N MET A 14 3.22 5.34 -9.20
CA MET A 14 2.44 4.30 -8.56
C MET A 14 1.87 3.28 -9.56
N LEU A 15 1.42 3.73 -10.73
CA LEU A 15 0.97 2.85 -11.81
C LEU A 15 2.14 2.02 -12.34
N VAL A 16 3.32 2.61 -12.50
CA VAL A 16 4.54 1.90 -12.89
C VAL A 16 4.97 0.94 -11.79
N ALA A 17 4.94 1.34 -10.51
CA ALA A 17 5.25 0.47 -9.39
C ALA A 17 4.26 -0.70 -9.28
N ALA A 18 2.97 -0.45 -9.42
CA ALA A 18 1.92 -1.47 -9.41
C ALA A 18 2.03 -2.41 -10.62
N ALA A 19 2.28 -1.88 -11.82
CA ALA A 19 2.50 -2.69 -13.02
C ALA A 19 3.79 -3.51 -12.94
N ALA A 20 4.88 -2.94 -12.41
CA ALA A 20 6.13 -3.65 -12.16
C ALA A 20 5.94 -4.73 -11.09
N LEU A 21 5.16 -4.45 -10.04
CA LEU A 21 4.86 -5.39 -8.97
C LEU A 21 3.98 -6.55 -9.46
N ILE A 22 2.89 -6.26 -10.17
CA ILE A 22 2.02 -7.25 -10.81
C ILE A 22 2.84 -8.05 -11.84
N GLY A 23 3.63 -7.38 -12.66
CA GLY A 23 4.55 -8.01 -13.62
C GLY A 23 5.55 -8.94 -12.94
N THR A 24 6.12 -8.55 -11.80
CA THR A 24 7.06 -9.36 -11.01
C THR A 24 6.36 -10.57 -10.39
N VAL A 25 5.16 -10.39 -9.82
CA VAL A 25 4.38 -11.52 -9.28
C VAL A 25 3.99 -12.49 -10.40
N LEU A 26 3.49 -12.00 -11.53
CA LEU A 26 3.14 -12.83 -12.70
C LEU A 26 4.36 -13.51 -13.31
N TRP A 27 5.54 -12.88 -13.28
CA TRP A 27 6.81 -13.46 -13.70
C TRP A 27 7.31 -14.54 -12.74
N LEU A 28 7.11 -14.37 -11.42
CA LEU A 28 7.49 -15.32 -10.38
C LEU A 28 6.55 -16.52 -10.28
N VAL A 29 5.31 -16.41 -10.77
CA VAL A 29 4.42 -17.56 -11.01
C VAL A 29 5.02 -18.35 -12.18
N PRO A 30 5.63 -19.54 -11.95
CA PRO A 30 6.20 -20.30 -13.04
C PRO A 30 5.13 -20.55 -14.10
N GLY A 31 5.52 -20.52 -15.38
CA GLY A 31 4.66 -21.04 -16.45
C GLY A 31 4.10 -22.38 -16.02
N VAL A 32 2.77 -22.45 -15.85
CA VAL A 32 2.08 -23.53 -15.13
C VAL A 32 2.53 -24.87 -15.70
N GLN A 33 3.38 -25.61 -14.98
CA GLN A 33 3.42 -27.05 -15.17
C GLN A 33 2.04 -27.55 -14.78
N VAL A 34 1.29 -28.06 -15.76
CA VAL A 34 -0.04 -28.62 -15.55
C VAL A 34 0.06 -29.62 -14.40
N PRO A 35 -0.80 -29.54 -13.36
CA PRO A 35 -0.73 -30.48 -12.24
C PRO A 35 -0.84 -31.90 -12.80
N LEU A 36 0.26 -32.64 -12.76
CA LEU A 36 0.28 -34.01 -13.24
C LEU A 36 -0.61 -34.84 -12.31
N LYS A 37 -1.57 -35.56 -12.88
CA LYS A 37 -2.31 -36.61 -12.18
C LYS A 37 -1.36 -37.79 -11.94
N ARG A 38 -0.50 -37.65 -10.94
CA ARG A 38 0.43 -38.68 -10.50
C ARG A 38 0.60 -38.63 -8.99
N GLU A 39 1.05 -39.74 -8.43
CA GLU A 39 1.56 -39.77 -7.07
C GLU A 39 2.96 -39.17 -7.02
N TYR A 40 3.28 -38.50 -5.91
CA TYR A 40 4.57 -37.86 -5.70
C TYR A 40 5.39 -38.68 -4.72
N ILE A 41 6.71 -38.77 -4.95
CA ILE A 41 7.61 -39.41 -4.01
C ILE A 41 7.86 -38.50 -2.80
N GLN A 42 8.24 -39.09 -1.67
CA GLN A 42 8.47 -38.34 -0.43
C GLN A 42 9.49 -37.20 -0.62
N ALA A 43 10.55 -37.43 -1.40
CA ALA A 43 11.56 -36.41 -1.69
C ALA A 43 11.02 -35.18 -2.44
N GLU A 44 10.00 -35.35 -3.28
CA GLU A 44 9.32 -34.23 -3.94
C GLU A 44 8.45 -33.47 -2.93
N ILE A 45 7.71 -34.20 -2.08
CA ILE A 45 6.84 -33.62 -1.05
C ILE A 45 7.65 -32.76 -0.06
N THR A 46 8.84 -33.22 0.32
CA THR A 46 9.72 -32.54 1.29
C THR A 46 10.76 -31.63 0.64
N ALA A 47 10.69 -31.38 -0.67
CA ALA A 47 11.72 -30.63 -1.40
C ALA A 47 11.99 -29.23 -0.83
N TYR A 48 10.96 -28.56 -0.28
CA TYR A 48 11.10 -27.22 0.28
C TYR A 48 11.60 -27.19 1.74
N ASP A 49 11.70 -28.33 2.42
CA ASP A 49 12.11 -28.41 3.83
C ASP A 49 13.49 -27.78 4.08
N GLN A 50 14.41 -27.92 3.12
CA GLN A 50 15.75 -27.33 3.17
C GLN A 50 15.71 -25.79 3.29
N GLN A 51 14.62 -25.14 2.88
CA GLN A 51 14.47 -23.70 2.94
C GLN A 51 13.81 -23.22 4.25
N ILE A 52 13.24 -24.11 5.06
CA ILE A 52 12.49 -23.74 6.28
C ILE A 52 13.39 -23.15 7.39
N PRO A 53 14.64 -23.61 7.61
CA PRO A 53 15.49 -23.05 8.68
C PRO A 53 15.72 -21.54 8.62
N ARG A 54 15.65 -20.90 7.44
CA ARG A 54 15.75 -19.43 7.33
C ARG A 54 14.58 -18.68 7.96
N TYR A 55 13.38 -19.28 7.99
CA TYR A 55 12.22 -18.71 8.68
C TYR A 55 12.46 -18.72 10.20
N PHE A 56 13.02 -19.81 10.73
CA PHE A 56 13.35 -19.91 12.16
C PHE A 56 14.41 -18.88 12.55
N LEU A 57 15.42 -18.67 11.70
CA LEU A 57 16.42 -17.63 11.89
C LEU A 57 15.79 -16.24 11.89
N ALA A 58 15.10 -15.85 10.82
CA ALA A 58 14.50 -14.50 10.72
C ALA A 58 13.55 -14.20 11.91
N ALA A 59 12.71 -15.18 12.28
CA ALA A 59 11.81 -15.02 13.41
C ALA A 59 12.52 -14.94 14.76
N ALA A 60 13.52 -15.78 15.00
CA ALA A 60 14.27 -15.74 16.25
C ALA A 60 15.04 -14.42 16.41
N LEU A 61 15.55 -13.82 15.32
CA LEU A 61 16.13 -12.48 15.34
C LEU A 61 15.09 -11.41 15.70
N ALA A 62 13.94 -11.43 15.03
CA ALA A 62 12.86 -10.48 15.26
C ALA A 62 12.36 -10.51 16.72
N LEU A 63 12.28 -11.69 17.32
CA LEU A 63 11.87 -11.86 18.72
C LEU A 63 12.91 -11.32 19.73
N VAL A 64 14.21 -11.47 19.43
CA VAL A 64 15.26 -10.83 20.24
C VAL A 64 15.20 -9.32 20.11
N ILE A 65 15.02 -8.78 18.90
CA ILE A 65 14.87 -7.34 18.67
C ILE A 65 13.63 -6.81 19.41
N GLY A 66 12.49 -7.49 19.31
CA GLY A 66 11.26 -7.11 20.01
C GLY A 66 11.42 -7.13 21.53
N SER A 67 12.01 -8.18 22.11
CA SER A 67 12.24 -8.22 23.56
C SER A 67 13.26 -7.20 24.06
N PHE A 68 14.29 -6.90 23.26
CA PHE A 68 15.20 -5.79 23.53
C PHE A 68 14.45 -4.44 23.48
N HIS A 69 13.56 -4.25 22.51
CA HIS A 69 12.73 -3.06 22.42
C HIS A 69 11.82 -2.89 23.65
N ILE A 70 11.25 -3.97 24.18
CA ILE A 70 10.47 -3.92 25.43
C ILE A 70 11.30 -3.40 26.60
N ILE A 71 12.59 -3.76 26.67
CA ILE A 71 13.51 -3.21 27.68
C ILE A 71 13.74 -1.71 27.43
N VAL A 72 14.10 -1.34 26.20
CA VAL A 72 14.39 0.07 25.84
C VAL A 72 13.22 0.97 26.17
N LYS A 73 12.01 0.61 25.77
CA LYS A 73 10.80 1.42 26.04
C LYS A 73 10.40 1.47 27.52
N SER A 74 10.97 0.59 28.36
CA SER A 74 10.71 0.52 29.80
C SER A 74 11.80 1.21 30.65
N VAL A 75 12.82 1.81 30.03
CA VAL A 75 13.87 2.53 30.76
C VAL A 75 13.26 3.75 31.49
N PRO A 76 13.51 3.93 32.82
CA PRO A 76 13.05 5.11 33.54
C PRO A 76 13.47 6.42 32.87
N GLY A 77 12.62 7.44 32.91
CA GLY A 77 12.82 8.68 32.16
C GLY A 77 12.39 8.57 30.69
N PHE A 78 12.93 7.60 29.94
CA PHE A 78 12.52 7.40 28.54
C PHE A 78 11.07 6.90 28.43
N TRP A 79 10.66 5.99 29.29
CA TRP A 79 9.26 5.55 29.40
C TRP A 79 8.31 6.73 29.69
N GLN A 80 8.71 7.65 30.57
CA GLN A 80 7.91 8.83 30.91
C GLN A 80 7.82 9.80 29.71
N TRP A 81 8.95 10.02 29.04
CA TRP A 81 8.99 10.83 27.82
C TRP A 81 8.10 10.24 26.73
N LEU A 82 8.08 8.91 26.55
CA LEU A 82 7.19 8.26 25.58
C LEU A 82 5.70 8.50 25.87
N TRP A 83 5.30 8.68 27.13
CA TRP A 83 3.91 9.08 27.44
C TRP A 83 3.64 10.56 27.13
N GLN A 84 4.60 11.44 27.39
CA GLN A 84 4.49 12.87 27.05
C GLN A 84 4.51 13.10 25.54
N ALA A 85 5.18 12.23 24.78
CA ALA A 85 5.25 12.23 23.32
C ALA A 85 3.92 11.88 22.62
N GLY A 86 2.84 11.65 23.37
CA GLY A 86 1.51 11.36 22.84
C GLY A 86 1.50 10.19 21.87
N TYR A 87 0.82 10.35 20.73
CA TYR A 87 0.70 9.28 19.73
C TYR A 87 2.03 8.92 19.06
N GLY A 88 2.98 9.86 18.92
CA GLY A 88 4.34 9.55 18.46
C GLY A 88 5.05 8.57 19.40
N GLY A 89 4.85 8.74 20.70
CA GLY A 89 5.27 7.76 21.71
C GLY A 89 4.60 6.39 21.56
N HIS A 90 3.30 6.36 21.24
CA HIS A 90 2.55 5.12 20.97
C HIS A 90 3.08 4.37 19.72
N LEU A 91 3.41 5.09 18.63
CA LEU A 91 4.05 4.52 17.43
C LEU A 91 5.33 3.75 17.78
N PHE A 92 6.20 4.38 18.58
CA PHE A 92 7.45 3.76 19.03
C PHE A 92 7.16 2.59 19.99
N ARG A 93 6.45 2.85 21.08
CA ARG A 93 6.30 1.95 22.24
C ARG A 93 5.56 0.66 21.86
N ASP A 94 4.41 0.77 21.21
CA ASP A 94 3.48 -0.35 21.10
C ASP A 94 3.37 -0.87 19.68
N LEU A 95 3.20 0.05 18.74
CA LEU A 95 2.93 -0.23 17.36
C LEU A 95 4.15 -0.87 16.65
N ALA A 96 5.34 -0.27 16.77
CA ALA A 96 6.57 -0.86 16.23
C ALA A 96 6.92 -2.19 16.90
N ASN A 97 6.84 -2.26 18.23
CA ASN A 97 7.14 -3.47 18.99
C ASN A 97 6.21 -4.64 18.65
N SER A 98 4.91 -4.36 18.50
CA SER A 98 3.92 -5.38 18.17
C SER A 98 4.18 -5.98 16.79
N HIS A 99 4.50 -5.16 15.78
CA HIS A 99 4.77 -5.66 14.44
C HIS A 99 6.00 -6.57 14.36
N ILE A 100 7.11 -6.18 15.00
CA ILE A 100 8.33 -7.01 14.96
C ILE A 100 8.14 -8.35 15.68
N ILE A 101 7.39 -8.38 16.79
CA ILE A 101 7.09 -9.63 17.51
C ILE A 101 6.05 -10.47 16.76
N ILE A 102 4.91 -9.89 16.39
CA ILE A 102 3.76 -10.60 15.80
C ILE A 102 4.06 -11.05 14.38
N VAL A 103 4.47 -10.12 13.52
CA VAL A 103 4.71 -10.41 12.11
C VAL A 103 6.10 -11.02 11.95
N GLY A 104 7.12 -10.34 12.47
CA GLY A 104 8.51 -10.75 12.34
C GLY A 104 8.81 -12.08 13.02
N GLY A 105 8.24 -12.31 14.21
CA GLY A 105 8.31 -13.60 14.91
C GLY A 105 7.20 -14.57 14.49
N GLY A 106 5.96 -14.26 14.85
CA GLY A 106 4.85 -15.20 14.82
C GLY A 106 4.43 -15.62 13.41
N THR A 107 4.19 -14.65 12.53
CA THR A 107 3.74 -14.94 11.16
C THR A 107 4.85 -15.58 10.34
N VAL A 108 6.11 -15.15 10.50
CA VAL A 108 7.24 -15.81 9.83
C VAL A 108 7.40 -17.27 10.29
N LEU A 109 7.27 -17.57 11.59
CA LEU A 109 7.26 -18.96 12.07
C LEU A 109 6.08 -19.74 11.49
N LEU A 110 4.87 -19.17 11.54
CA LEU A 110 3.65 -19.83 11.07
C LEU A 110 3.71 -20.16 9.57
N THR A 111 4.19 -19.23 8.75
CA THR A 111 4.34 -19.45 7.30
C THR A 111 5.39 -20.50 6.99
N GLY A 112 6.54 -20.51 7.71
CA GLY A 112 7.55 -21.56 7.61
C GLY A 112 7.01 -22.95 7.99
N LEU A 113 6.26 -23.04 9.10
CA LEU A 113 5.59 -24.28 9.54
C LEU A 113 4.48 -24.69 8.56
N THR A 114 3.77 -23.75 7.95
CA THR A 114 2.81 -24.03 6.88
C THR A 114 3.49 -24.70 5.69
N TRP A 115 4.69 -24.25 5.31
CA TRP A 115 5.46 -24.88 4.24
C TRP A 115 5.97 -26.28 4.57
N TYR A 116 6.16 -26.59 5.84
CA TYR A 116 6.46 -27.96 6.30
C TYR A 116 5.21 -28.86 6.21
N VAL A 117 4.07 -28.40 6.73
CA VAL A 117 2.87 -29.22 6.91
C VAL A 117 2.04 -29.34 5.63
N LEU A 118 1.88 -28.27 4.86
CA LEU A 118 0.99 -28.22 3.70
C LEU A 118 1.29 -29.31 2.65
N PRO A 119 2.56 -29.56 2.26
CA PRO A 119 2.88 -30.65 1.34
C PRO A 119 2.49 -32.02 1.87
N ARG A 120 2.70 -32.25 3.17
CA ARG A 120 2.45 -33.53 3.85
C ARG A 120 0.96 -33.81 4.03
N ILE A 121 0.13 -32.79 4.30
CA ILE A 121 -1.33 -32.96 4.42
C ILE A 121 -2.03 -33.08 3.06
N THR A 122 -1.49 -32.43 2.03
CA THR A 122 -2.03 -32.50 0.66
C THR A 122 -1.46 -33.64 -0.17
N ASN A 123 -0.43 -34.31 0.36
CA ASN A 123 0.32 -35.40 -0.26
C ASN A 123 0.88 -35.01 -1.64
N ARG A 124 1.49 -33.82 -1.73
CA ARG A 124 2.11 -33.28 -2.95
C ARG A 124 3.12 -32.17 -2.63
N PRO A 125 4.07 -31.86 -3.52
CA PRO A 125 4.92 -30.68 -3.39
C PRO A 125 4.12 -29.37 -3.39
N LEU A 126 4.72 -28.32 -2.81
CA LEU A 126 4.24 -26.95 -2.95
C LEU A 126 4.08 -26.58 -4.43
N TYR A 127 3.10 -25.74 -4.73
CA TYR A 127 2.84 -25.31 -6.10
C TYR A 127 4.04 -24.54 -6.70
N SER A 128 4.64 -23.61 -5.94
CA SER A 128 5.85 -22.91 -6.34
C SER A 128 6.80 -22.65 -5.16
N ALA A 129 8.02 -23.17 -5.25
CA ALA A 129 9.10 -22.83 -4.33
C ALA A 129 9.52 -21.35 -4.44
N SER A 130 9.44 -20.78 -5.65
CA SER A 130 9.75 -19.37 -5.90
C SER A 130 8.76 -18.44 -5.20
N LEU A 131 7.45 -18.75 -5.24
CA LEU A 131 6.44 -17.97 -4.52
C LEU A 131 6.63 -18.05 -3.01
N ALA A 132 6.95 -19.23 -2.49
CA ALA A 132 7.26 -19.40 -1.06
C ALA A 132 8.51 -18.59 -0.65
N GLY A 133 9.54 -18.54 -1.51
CA GLY A 133 10.74 -17.74 -1.30
C GLY A 133 10.49 -16.23 -1.41
N ALA A 134 9.72 -15.78 -2.39
CA ALA A 134 9.31 -14.39 -2.55
C ALA A 134 8.50 -13.92 -1.33
N SER A 135 7.55 -14.74 -0.90
CA SER A 135 6.77 -14.48 0.32
C SER A 135 7.65 -14.25 1.54
N PHE A 136 8.66 -15.09 1.75
CA PHE A 136 9.61 -14.93 2.85
C PHE A 136 10.34 -13.58 2.78
N TRP A 137 10.97 -13.28 1.64
CA TRP A 137 11.80 -12.08 1.52
C TRP A 137 10.99 -10.81 1.61
N PHE A 138 9.85 -10.73 0.93
CA PHE A 138 8.97 -9.56 1.00
C PHE A 138 8.40 -9.38 2.40
N THR A 139 8.01 -10.44 3.10
CA THR A 139 7.53 -10.35 4.49
C THR A 139 8.63 -9.85 5.42
N VAL A 140 9.84 -10.43 5.34
CA VAL A 140 10.97 -10.06 6.23
C VAL A 140 11.46 -8.64 5.94
N ILE A 141 11.69 -8.28 4.67
CA ILE A 141 12.12 -6.92 4.31
C ILE A 141 11.04 -5.91 4.71
N GLY A 142 9.78 -6.22 4.42
CA GLY A 142 8.64 -5.39 4.75
C GLY A 142 8.52 -5.14 6.26
N VAL A 143 8.52 -6.19 7.10
CA VAL A 143 8.35 -6.03 8.54
C VAL A 143 9.52 -5.32 9.22
N PHE A 144 10.77 -5.60 8.82
CA PHE A 144 11.93 -4.92 9.40
C PHE A 144 11.99 -3.45 8.95
N GLY A 145 11.65 -3.17 7.69
CA GLY A 145 11.53 -1.80 7.19
C GLY A 145 10.41 -1.03 7.89
N PHE A 146 9.26 -1.66 8.09
CA PHE A 146 8.11 -1.06 8.76
C PHE A 146 8.39 -0.78 10.23
N TYR A 147 9.03 -1.74 10.91
CA TYR A 147 9.55 -1.56 12.28
C TYR A 147 10.47 -0.35 12.38
N LEU A 148 11.46 -0.23 11.48
CA LEU A 148 12.40 0.88 11.48
C LEU A 148 11.72 2.22 11.18
N ALA A 149 10.79 2.26 10.22
CA ALA A 149 10.03 3.45 9.88
C ALA A 149 9.26 3.99 11.10
N TRP A 150 8.56 3.12 11.82
CA TRP A 150 7.77 3.50 13.00
C TRP A 150 8.61 3.86 14.22
N LEU A 151 9.78 3.23 14.41
CA LEU A 151 10.72 3.70 15.43
C LEU A 151 11.15 5.14 15.18
N ILE A 152 11.53 5.46 13.94
CA ILE A 152 12.08 6.77 13.60
C ILE A 152 10.98 7.82 13.62
N LEU A 153 9.82 7.55 13.01
CA LEU A 153 8.68 8.46 13.03
C LEU A 153 8.19 8.70 14.46
N GLY A 154 8.06 7.65 15.28
CA GLY A 154 7.64 7.80 16.67
C GLY A 154 8.58 8.67 17.50
N LEU A 155 9.90 8.59 17.27
CA LEU A 155 10.86 9.49 17.92
C LEU A 155 10.74 10.94 17.43
N VAL A 156 10.61 11.15 16.12
CA VAL A 156 10.56 12.49 15.52
C VAL A 156 9.24 13.20 15.86
N GLU A 157 8.11 12.54 15.62
CA GLU A 157 6.78 13.07 15.92
C GLU A 157 6.60 13.23 17.44
N GLY A 158 7.08 12.25 18.21
CA GLY A 158 7.07 12.33 19.67
C GLY A 158 7.88 13.50 20.23
N TYR A 159 9.03 13.80 19.62
CA TYR A 159 9.82 14.98 19.95
C TYR A 159 9.03 16.27 19.69
N MET A 160 8.39 16.40 18.52
CA MET A 160 7.57 17.57 18.18
C MET A 160 6.40 17.75 19.16
N VAL A 161 5.67 16.67 19.45
CA VAL A 161 4.53 16.69 20.39
C VAL A 161 4.98 17.08 21.80
N SER A 162 6.11 16.55 22.27
CA SER A 162 6.67 16.93 23.58
C SER A 162 7.11 18.41 23.66
N HIS A 163 7.21 19.10 22.53
CA HIS A 163 7.50 20.54 22.43
C HIS A 163 6.25 21.38 22.09
N GLY A 164 5.04 20.84 22.35
CA GLY A 164 3.78 21.57 22.25
C GLY A 164 3.07 21.49 20.90
N TRP A 165 3.56 20.67 19.97
CA TRP A 165 2.86 20.46 18.69
C TRP A 165 1.67 19.52 18.88
N ASP A 166 0.56 19.82 18.19
CA ASP A 166 -0.48 18.82 17.98
C ASP A 166 0.06 17.66 17.11
N TYR A 167 -0.42 16.44 17.35
CA TYR A 167 0.05 15.26 16.63
C TYR A 167 -0.29 15.30 15.13
N MET A 168 -1.50 15.78 14.76
CA MET A 168 -1.86 15.93 13.35
C MET A 168 -0.95 16.98 12.69
N ALA A 169 -0.68 18.09 13.37
CA ALA A 169 0.25 19.11 12.88
C ALA A 169 1.68 18.56 12.70
N ALA A 170 2.18 17.75 13.65
CA ALA A 170 3.50 17.12 13.54
C ALA A 170 3.57 16.13 12.36
N LYS A 171 2.53 15.30 12.18
CA LYS A 171 2.41 14.36 11.06
C LYS A 171 2.35 15.09 9.72
N GLU A 172 1.59 16.18 9.64
CA GLU A 172 1.44 16.99 8.44
C GLU A 172 2.74 17.71 8.07
N ALA A 173 3.44 18.28 9.05
CA ALA A 173 4.75 18.90 8.87
C ALA A 173 5.81 17.94 8.31
N LEU A 174 5.75 16.65 8.67
CA LEU A 174 6.59 15.62 8.05
C LEU A 174 6.16 15.27 6.62
N GLY A 175 4.88 15.44 6.27
CA GLY A 175 4.36 15.31 4.91
C GLY A 175 4.76 14.00 4.23
N ALA A 176 5.64 14.08 3.22
CA ALA A 176 6.13 12.90 2.49
C ALA A 176 6.99 11.95 3.34
N TRP A 177 7.70 12.47 4.36
CA TRP A 177 8.58 11.70 5.22
C TRP A 177 7.85 10.74 6.16
N HIS A 178 6.63 11.09 6.57
CA HIS A 178 5.74 10.14 7.23
C HIS A 178 5.14 9.14 6.23
N ARG A 179 4.63 9.65 5.09
CA ARG A 179 3.77 8.87 4.17
C ARG A 179 4.53 7.85 3.33
N VAL A 180 5.73 8.15 2.84
CA VAL A 180 6.44 7.28 1.89
C VAL A 180 7.03 6.02 2.57
N PRO A 181 7.81 6.13 3.67
CA PRO A 181 8.45 4.96 4.27
C PRO A 181 7.44 3.94 4.81
N THR A 182 6.38 4.42 5.48
CA THR A 182 5.31 3.59 6.04
C THR A 182 4.56 2.82 4.95
N ARG A 183 4.15 3.50 3.87
CA ARG A 183 3.44 2.86 2.74
C ARG A 183 4.31 1.88 1.98
N LEU A 184 5.56 2.24 1.69
CA LEU A 184 6.45 1.38 0.92
C LEU A 184 6.70 0.07 1.67
N THR A 185 7.09 0.17 2.93
CA THR A 185 7.44 -1.00 3.74
C THR A 185 6.21 -1.86 4.06
N SER A 186 5.04 -1.27 4.32
CA SER A 186 3.79 -2.00 4.49
C SER A 186 3.32 -2.69 3.21
N SER A 187 3.49 -2.06 2.05
CA SER A 187 3.15 -2.65 0.74
C SER A 187 4.05 -3.83 0.41
N ILE A 188 5.37 -3.70 0.64
CA ILE A 188 6.33 -4.81 0.48
C ILE A 188 5.91 -5.98 1.38
N MET A 189 5.57 -5.71 2.65
CA MET A 189 5.07 -6.74 3.57
C MET A 189 3.78 -7.40 3.05
N GLY A 190 2.81 -6.61 2.58
CA GLY A 190 1.53 -7.07 2.04
C GLY A 190 1.70 -8.01 0.84
N VAL A 191 2.64 -7.70 -0.07
CA VAL A 191 3.00 -8.58 -1.19
C VAL A 191 3.55 -9.92 -0.70
N GLY A 192 4.34 -9.91 0.37
CA GLY A 192 4.82 -11.13 1.02
C GLY A 192 3.68 -12.03 1.51
N TYR A 193 2.62 -11.44 2.05
CA TYR A 193 1.43 -12.16 2.49
C TYR A 193 0.60 -12.66 1.30
N TRP A 194 0.36 -11.82 0.29
CA TRP A 194 -0.48 -12.22 -0.85
C TRP A 194 0.17 -13.33 -1.68
N THR A 195 1.50 -13.33 -1.80
CA THR A 195 2.25 -14.45 -2.42
C THR A 195 2.18 -15.73 -1.58
N TYR A 196 2.22 -15.64 -0.25
CA TYR A 196 1.95 -16.78 0.64
C TYR A 196 0.56 -17.35 0.39
N VAL A 197 -0.46 -16.49 0.42
CA VAL A 197 -1.87 -16.84 0.24
C VAL A 197 -2.06 -17.51 -1.11
N LEU A 198 -1.60 -16.88 -2.18
CA LEU A 198 -1.69 -17.42 -3.54
C LEU A 198 -1.08 -18.83 -3.62
N ASN A 199 0.11 -19.03 -3.07
CA ASN A 199 0.78 -20.32 -3.12
C ASN A 199 0.05 -21.39 -2.29
N VAL A 200 -0.51 -21.04 -1.13
CA VAL A 200 -1.40 -21.93 -0.34
C VAL A 200 -2.60 -22.33 -1.20
N PHE A 201 -3.34 -21.37 -1.74
CA PHE A 201 -4.54 -21.62 -2.56
C PHE A 201 -4.22 -22.49 -3.77
N LEU A 202 -3.15 -22.21 -4.51
CA LEU A 202 -2.75 -22.99 -5.69
C LEU A 202 -2.29 -24.41 -5.31
N THR A 203 -1.60 -24.57 -4.17
CA THR A 203 -1.19 -25.89 -3.66
C THR A 203 -2.42 -26.73 -3.30
N VAL A 204 -3.36 -26.16 -2.56
CA VAL A 204 -4.63 -26.82 -2.18
C VAL A 204 -5.49 -27.12 -3.41
N TRP A 205 -5.64 -26.15 -4.30
CA TRP A 205 -6.43 -26.29 -5.51
C TRP A 205 -5.91 -27.42 -6.38
N ALA A 206 -4.61 -27.46 -6.67
CA ALA A 206 -4.07 -28.53 -7.49
C ALA A 206 -3.98 -29.86 -6.73
N ALA A 207 -4.01 -29.87 -5.39
CA ALA A 207 -4.17 -31.09 -4.60
C ALA A 207 -5.49 -31.80 -4.88
N ARG A 208 -6.54 -31.15 -5.42
CA ARG A 208 -7.81 -31.81 -5.79
C ARG A 208 -7.64 -33.02 -6.73
N HIS A 209 -6.50 -33.10 -7.44
CA HIS A 209 -6.18 -34.20 -8.35
C HIS A 209 -5.43 -35.37 -7.68
N ILE A 210 -5.12 -35.28 -6.38
CA ILE A 210 -4.49 -36.35 -5.60
C ILE A 210 -5.57 -37.22 -4.96
N ALA A 211 -5.49 -38.54 -5.22
CA ALA A 211 -6.47 -39.51 -4.79
C ALA A 211 -6.40 -39.79 -3.28
N HIS A 212 -5.20 -40.00 -2.73
CA HIS A 212 -5.00 -40.37 -1.33
C HIS A 212 -4.44 -39.22 -0.48
N LYS A 213 -5.22 -38.76 0.51
CA LYS A 213 -4.86 -37.68 1.46
C LYS A 213 -5.34 -38.00 2.88
N PRO A 214 -4.63 -38.82 3.65
CA PRO A 214 -5.09 -39.27 4.97
C PRO A 214 -5.28 -38.11 5.96
N LEU A 215 -4.54 -37.01 5.77
CA LEU A 215 -4.61 -35.80 6.59
C LEU A 215 -5.30 -34.63 5.86
N GLY A 216 -5.99 -34.91 4.74
CA GLY A 216 -6.59 -33.90 3.88
C GLY A 216 -7.63 -33.00 4.59
N TYR A 217 -8.29 -33.51 5.63
CA TYR A 217 -9.25 -32.76 6.43
C TYR A 217 -8.63 -31.54 7.16
N LEU A 218 -7.31 -31.54 7.39
CA LEU A 218 -6.59 -30.41 8.01
C LEU A 218 -6.39 -29.23 7.06
N THR A 219 -6.53 -29.44 5.74
CA THR A 219 -6.29 -28.42 4.71
C THR A 219 -7.14 -27.17 4.92
N LYS A 220 -8.38 -27.34 5.42
CA LYS A 220 -9.29 -26.21 5.69
C LYS A 220 -8.77 -25.24 6.75
N PHE A 221 -7.99 -25.70 7.73
CA PHE A 221 -7.40 -24.83 8.75
C PHE A 221 -6.35 -23.91 8.14
N ILE A 222 -5.49 -24.46 7.28
CA ILE A 222 -4.48 -23.69 6.55
C ILE A 222 -5.15 -22.72 5.57
N LEU A 223 -6.20 -23.16 4.88
CA LEU A 223 -6.92 -22.33 3.91
C LEU A 223 -7.64 -21.14 4.59
N VAL A 224 -8.34 -21.40 5.70
CA VAL A 224 -9.00 -20.34 6.49
C VAL A 224 -7.97 -19.40 7.11
N SER A 225 -6.87 -19.95 7.64
CA SER A 225 -5.76 -19.15 8.16
C SER A 225 -5.19 -18.20 7.09
N ALA A 226 -4.88 -18.72 5.89
CA ALA A 226 -4.39 -17.92 4.79
C ALA A 226 -5.41 -16.88 4.32
N ALA A 227 -6.70 -17.24 4.21
CA ALA A 227 -7.76 -16.30 3.85
C ALA A 227 -7.94 -15.19 4.89
N ALA A 228 -7.84 -15.50 6.19
CA ALA A 228 -7.94 -14.52 7.26
C ALA A 228 -6.74 -13.56 7.28
N LEU A 229 -5.52 -14.07 7.09
CA LEU A 229 -4.33 -13.24 6.92
C LEU A 229 -4.44 -12.36 5.66
N PHE A 230 -5.04 -12.86 4.56
CA PHE A 230 -5.32 -12.05 3.38
C PHE A 230 -6.28 -10.90 3.70
N VAL A 231 -7.44 -11.20 4.30
CA VAL A 231 -8.44 -10.18 4.69
C VAL A 231 -7.81 -9.15 5.63
N GLY A 232 -7.05 -9.62 6.63
CA GLY A 232 -6.33 -8.75 7.56
C GLY A 232 -5.35 -7.84 6.85
N THR A 233 -4.50 -8.35 5.94
CA THR A 233 -3.57 -7.48 5.20
C THR A 233 -4.26 -6.49 4.26
N VAL A 234 -5.36 -6.88 3.63
CA VAL A 234 -6.15 -5.95 2.79
C VAL A 234 -6.72 -4.84 3.66
N GLN A 235 -7.30 -5.19 4.82
CA GLN A 235 -7.77 -4.20 5.78
C GLN A 235 -6.64 -3.30 6.29
N GLY A 236 -5.48 -3.86 6.66
CA GLY A 236 -4.33 -3.07 7.11
C GLY A 236 -3.84 -2.07 6.05
N VAL A 237 -3.78 -2.48 4.77
CA VAL A 237 -3.45 -1.57 3.66
C VAL A 237 -4.50 -0.48 3.51
N LEU A 238 -5.78 -0.79 3.64
CA LEU A 238 -6.87 0.20 3.54
C LEU A 238 -6.83 1.20 4.70
N GLN A 239 -6.53 0.77 5.92
CA GLN A 239 -6.54 1.62 7.11
C GLN A 239 -5.39 2.63 7.14
N VAL A 240 -4.23 2.30 6.57
CA VAL A 240 -3.07 3.22 6.52
C VAL A 240 -3.15 4.27 5.40
N LEU A 241 -4.21 4.25 4.59
CA LEU A 241 -4.44 5.29 3.57
C LEU A 241 -4.84 6.60 4.27
N PRO A 242 -4.33 7.79 3.88
CA PRO A 242 -4.49 9.03 4.66
C PRO A 242 -5.92 9.32 5.09
N ALA A 243 -6.83 9.44 4.13
CA ALA A 243 -8.24 9.71 4.40
C ALA A 243 -8.89 8.69 5.34
N ASN A 244 -8.46 7.42 5.28
CA ASN A 244 -8.99 6.39 6.17
C ASN A 244 -8.33 6.43 7.55
N ALA A 245 -7.02 6.69 7.62
CA ALA A 245 -6.29 6.82 8.88
C ALA A 245 -6.77 8.04 9.67
N ASP A 246 -6.97 9.17 8.99
CA ASP A 246 -7.47 10.40 9.59
C ASP A 246 -8.93 10.21 10.03
N TRP A 247 -9.77 9.61 9.18
CA TRP A 247 -11.15 9.28 9.55
C TRP A 247 -11.23 8.31 10.74
N ILE A 248 -10.38 7.28 10.80
CA ILE A 248 -10.30 6.35 11.95
C ILE A 248 -9.92 7.12 13.21
N HIS A 249 -8.95 8.04 13.12
CA HIS A 249 -8.56 8.88 14.25
C HIS A 249 -9.73 9.75 14.74
N TYR A 250 -10.43 10.44 13.83
CA TYR A 250 -11.59 11.28 14.18
C TYR A 250 -12.81 10.48 14.67
N ALA A 251 -12.97 9.24 14.23
CA ALA A 251 -14.01 8.34 14.75
C ALA A 251 -13.78 7.93 16.23
N GLY A 252 -12.65 8.33 16.82
CA GLY A 252 -12.31 8.13 18.22
C GLY A 252 -12.40 6.67 18.63
N LYS A 253 -13.11 6.38 19.72
CA LYS A 253 -13.32 5.02 20.25
C LYS A 253 -13.90 4.04 19.23
N TYR A 254 -14.70 4.50 18.27
CA TYR A 254 -15.26 3.64 17.22
C TYR A 254 -14.26 3.37 16.10
N GLY A 255 -13.29 4.26 15.90
CA GLY A 255 -12.10 4.02 15.08
C GLY A 255 -11.27 2.85 15.63
N GLU A 256 -11.09 2.77 16.96
CA GLU A 256 -10.35 1.67 17.61
C GLU A 256 -10.94 0.27 17.32
N PHE A 257 -12.25 0.19 17.13
CA PHE A 257 -12.94 -1.06 16.77
C PHE A 257 -12.50 -1.56 15.39
N ILE A 258 -12.14 -0.64 14.50
CA ILE A 258 -11.63 -0.91 13.16
C ILE A 258 -10.12 -1.19 13.24
N ASP A 259 -9.34 -0.25 13.76
CA ASP A 259 -7.89 -0.36 13.96
C ASP A 259 -7.53 0.09 15.39
N PRO A 260 -6.98 -0.79 16.26
CA PRO A 260 -6.38 -2.08 15.93
C PRO A 260 -7.29 -3.31 16.12
N ILE A 261 -8.48 -3.19 16.72
CA ILE A 261 -9.17 -4.35 17.31
C ILE A 261 -9.60 -5.38 16.26
N SER A 262 -10.47 -5.03 15.31
CA SER A 262 -10.95 -6.00 14.31
C SER A 262 -9.80 -6.52 13.43
N HIS A 263 -8.89 -5.63 13.02
CA HIS A 263 -7.71 -5.97 12.23
C HIS A 263 -6.81 -7.01 12.95
N ALA A 264 -6.54 -6.82 14.24
CA ALA A 264 -5.80 -7.78 15.04
C ALA A 264 -6.56 -9.10 15.16
N HIS A 265 -7.87 -9.09 15.41
CA HIS A 265 -8.63 -10.33 15.62
C HIS A 265 -8.70 -11.24 14.39
N VAL A 266 -8.90 -10.68 13.19
CA VAL A 266 -8.90 -11.50 11.97
C VAL A 266 -7.54 -12.13 11.71
N ASN A 267 -6.44 -11.40 11.96
CA ASN A 267 -5.08 -11.92 11.78
C ASN A 267 -4.68 -12.93 12.86
N LEU A 268 -4.99 -12.65 14.13
CA LEU A 268 -4.50 -13.43 15.27
C LEU A 268 -5.40 -14.62 15.61
N VAL A 269 -6.71 -14.41 15.70
CA VAL A 269 -7.63 -15.49 16.06
C VAL A 269 -7.96 -16.32 14.83
N THR A 270 -8.52 -15.70 13.79
CA THR A 270 -8.92 -16.46 12.59
C THR A 270 -7.71 -16.89 11.77
N GLY A 271 -6.66 -16.06 11.68
CA GLY A 271 -5.41 -16.39 11.02
C GLY A 271 -4.55 -17.38 11.82
N MET A 272 -4.04 -16.97 12.98
CA MET A 272 -3.04 -17.76 13.71
C MET A 272 -3.64 -18.87 14.59
N MET A 273 -4.67 -18.61 15.40
CA MET A 273 -5.23 -19.63 16.30
C MET A 273 -5.88 -20.79 15.56
N VAL A 274 -6.60 -20.54 14.46
CA VAL A 274 -7.15 -21.61 13.60
C VAL A 274 -6.01 -22.48 13.05
N ALA A 275 -4.91 -21.89 12.60
CA ALA A 275 -3.76 -22.68 12.17
C ALA A 275 -3.15 -23.48 13.33
N LEU A 276 -3.06 -22.93 14.54
CA LEU A 276 -2.60 -23.65 15.73
C LEU A 276 -3.44 -24.90 16.02
N VAL A 277 -4.76 -24.87 15.82
CA VAL A 277 -5.60 -26.08 15.97
C VAL A 277 -5.20 -27.15 14.95
N GLY A 278 -4.96 -26.76 13.70
CA GLY A 278 -4.48 -27.68 12.66
C GLY A 278 -3.08 -28.23 12.96
N LEU A 279 -2.18 -27.38 13.44
CA LEU A 279 -0.83 -27.77 13.87
C LEU A 279 -0.87 -28.69 15.09
N LEU A 280 -1.77 -28.47 16.05
CA LEU A 280 -1.96 -29.36 17.19
C LEU A 280 -2.39 -30.76 16.74
N ALA A 281 -3.37 -30.83 15.84
CA ALA A 281 -3.84 -32.11 15.32
C ALA A 281 -2.72 -32.88 14.58
N TYR A 282 -1.83 -32.16 13.88
CA TYR A 282 -0.70 -32.73 13.16
C TYR A 282 0.49 -33.12 14.06
N PHE A 283 0.94 -32.21 14.93
CA PHE A 283 2.15 -32.37 15.75
C PHE A 283 1.89 -32.98 17.13
N GLY A 284 0.66 -32.97 17.64
CA GLY A 284 0.29 -33.51 18.95
C GLY A 284 0.89 -34.90 19.24
N PRO A 285 0.69 -35.89 18.35
CA PRO A 285 1.30 -37.22 18.50
C PRO A 285 2.83 -37.20 18.53
N ARG A 286 3.45 -36.33 17.73
CA ARG A 286 4.91 -36.20 17.60
C ARG A 286 5.55 -35.55 18.83
N MET A 287 4.77 -34.83 19.62
CA MET A 287 5.18 -34.29 20.92
C MET A 287 4.97 -35.27 22.09
N GLY A 288 4.58 -36.52 21.80
CA GLY A 288 4.29 -37.55 22.81
C GLY A 288 2.86 -37.54 23.36
N GLY A 289 1.96 -36.78 22.73
CA GLY A 289 0.54 -36.74 23.09
C GLY A 289 -0.30 -37.83 22.42
N LYS A 290 -1.51 -38.05 22.91
CA LYS A 290 -2.48 -38.97 22.27
C LYS A 290 -3.04 -38.35 20.97
N PRO A 291 -3.24 -39.15 19.90
CA PRO A 291 -3.90 -38.68 18.68
C PRO A 291 -5.29 -38.12 18.94
N ILE A 292 -5.58 -36.94 18.40
CA ILE A 292 -6.89 -36.30 18.50
C ILE A 292 -7.78 -36.85 17.39
N LYS A 293 -8.97 -37.35 17.74
CA LYS A 293 -9.94 -37.87 16.76
C LYS A 293 -10.37 -36.76 15.79
N GLU A 294 -10.45 -37.10 14.50
CA GLU A 294 -10.86 -36.16 13.44
C GLU A 294 -12.19 -35.46 13.77
N ARG A 295 -13.19 -36.18 14.30
CA ARG A 295 -14.48 -35.60 14.69
C ARG A 295 -14.33 -34.46 15.71
N THR A 296 -13.39 -34.58 16.64
CA THR A 296 -13.11 -33.54 17.64
C THR A 296 -12.44 -32.34 16.99
N VAL A 297 -11.44 -32.56 16.14
CA VAL A 297 -10.75 -31.49 15.38
C VAL A 297 -11.76 -30.72 14.51
N ASN A 298 -12.63 -31.44 13.80
CA ASN A 298 -13.68 -30.85 12.96
C ASN A 298 -14.71 -30.06 13.77
N ARG A 299 -15.07 -30.49 14.98
CA ARG A 299 -15.95 -29.72 15.87
C ARG A 299 -15.29 -28.41 16.31
N ILE A 300 -14.02 -28.44 16.70
CA ILE A 300 -13.28 -27.22 17.09
C ILE A 300 -13.29 -26.22 15.92
N PHE A 301 -13.03 -26.68 14.69
CA PHE A 301 -13.09 -25.83 13.49
C PHE A 301 -14.44 -25.11 13.35
N TRP A 302 -15.54 -25.86 13.40
CA TRP A 302 -16.88 -25.33 13.18
C TRP A 302 -17.43 -24.47 14.32
N ILE A 303 -16.77 -24.48 15.48
CA ILE A 303 -17.08 -23.58 16.60
C ILE A 303 -16.19 -22.33 16.52
N LEU A 304 -14.87 -22.53 16.42
CA LEU A 304 -13.89 -21.45 16.47
C LEU A 304 -13.96 -20.52 15.27
N VAL A 305 -14.08 -21.04 14.05
CA VAL A 305 -14.05 -20.20 12.83
C VAL A 305 -15.26 -19.27 12.78
N PRO A 306 -16.52 -19.74 12.88
CA PRO A 306 -17.68 -18.84 12.88
C PRO A 306 -17.67 -17.88 14.07
N GLY A 307 -17.28 -18.34 15.28
CA GLY A 307 -17.16 -17.47 16.44
C GLY A 307 -16.15 -16.34 16.23
N SER A 308 -14.96 -16.66 15.70
CA SER A 308 -13.92 -15.66 15.41
C SER A 308 -14.35 -14.65 14.34
N LEU A 309 -15.02 -15.11 13.27
CA LEU A 309 -15.51 -14.24 12.20
C LEU A 309 -16.67 -13.36 12.67
N ALA A 310 -17.59 -13.90 13.48
CA ALA A 310 -18.66 -13.12 14.09
C ALA A 310 -18.08 -12.01 14.97
N PHE A 311 -17.06 -12.31 15.78
CA PHE A 311 -16.39 -11.32 16.62
C PHE A 311 -15.71 -10.22 15.82
N TYR A 312 -14.93 -10.62 14.80
CA TYR A 312 -14.31 -9.70 13.85
C TYR A 312 -15.34 -8.78 13.16
N LEU A 313 -16.39 -9.35 12.56
CA LEU A 313 -17.42 -8.59 11.85
C LEU A 313 -18.22 -7.68 12.78
N THR A 314 -18.47 -8.09 14.03
CA THR A 314 -19.18 -7.27 15.01
C THR A 314 -18.40 -5.99 15.31
N PHE A 315 -17.09 -6.10 15.59
CA PHE A 315 -16.25 -4.91 15.80
C PHE A 315 -16.17 -4.02 14.56
N LEU A 316 -15.90 -4.62 13.40
CA LEU A 316 -15.77 -3.86 12.15
C LEU A 316 -17.06 -3.10 11.80
N LEU A 317 -18.21 -3.76 11.88
CA LEU A 317 -19.50 -3.13 11.55
C LEU A 317 -19.91 -2.08 12.59
N LEU A 318 -19.71 -2.35 13.88
CA LEU A 318 -19.98 -1.36 14.92
C LEU A 318 -19.08 -0.13 14.77
N GLY A 319 -17.79 -0.33 14.50
CA GLY A 319 -16.85 0.76 14.25
C GLY A 319 -17.23 1.59 13.02
N LEU A 320 -17.59 0.94 11.90
CA LEU A 320 -17.98 1.64 10.68
C LEU A 320 -19.30 2.41 10.81
N ILE A 321 -20.30 1.85 11.49
CA ILE A 321 -21.62 2.47 11.62
C ILE A 321 -21.62 3.54 12.72
N LEU A 322 -21.14 3.20 13.92
CA LEU A 322 -21.13 4.16 15.04
C LEU A 322 -20.06 5.23 14.86
N GLY A 323 -18.91 4.89 14.24
CA GLY A 323 -17.89 5.87 13.88
C GLY A 323 -18.37 6.84 12.81
N GLY A 324 -19.11 6.36 11.80
CA GLY A 324 -19.74 7.23 10.79
C GLY A 324 -20.77 8.18 11.41
N ALA A 325 -21.52 7.72 12.42
CA ALA A 325 -22.46 8.56 13.15
C ALA A 325 -21.75 9.58 14.07
N ALA A 326 -20.64 9.19 14.70
CA ALA A 326 -19.88 10.05 15.60
C ALA A 326 -19.14 11.16 14.85
N ASN A 327 -18.56 10.83 13.69
CA ASN A 327 -17.80 11.79 12.88
C ASN A 327 -18.69 12.63 11.96
N GLY A 328 -19.98 12.30 11.82
CA GLY A 328 -20.92 12.98 10.91
C GLY A 328 -20.71 12.67 9.42
N GLU A 329 -19.56 12.10 9.04
CA GLU A 329 -19.21 11.72 7.67
C GLU A 329 -18.33 10.45 7.62
N GLY A 330 -18.21 9.86 6.43
CA GLY A 330 -17.49 8.59 6.21
C GLY A 330 -18.16 7.37 6.88
N GLY A 331 -17.48 6.23 6.92
CA GLY A 331 -18.07 5.00 7.49
C GLY A 331 -19.32 4.48 6.75
N ILE A 332 -20.18 3.74 7.46
CA ILE A 332 -21.46 3.23 6.94
C ILE A 332 -22.61 4.07 7.53
N GLN A 333 -23.21 4.92 6.69
CA GLN A 333 -24.25 5.86 7.10
C GLN A 333 -25.64 5.21 7.11
N ILE A 334 -26.05 4.67 8.26
CA ILE A 334 -27.39 4.11 8.47
C ILE A 334 -27.97 4.65 9.80
N PRO A 335 -28.50 5.90 9.81
CA PRO A 335 -28.93 6.58 11.03
C PRO A 335 -29.99 5.80 11.83
N SER A 336 -30.85 5.05 11.14
CA SER A 336 -31.90 4.22 11.77
C SER A 336 -31.36 3.11 12.67
N LEU A 337 -30.12 2.65 12.45
CA LEU A 337 -29.50 1.60 13.26
C LEU A 337 -28.71 2.14 14.45
N VAL A 338 -28.32 3.41 14.45
CA VAL A 338 -27.43 3.99 15.47
C VAL A 338 -27.99 3.86 16.89
N PRO A 339 -29.27 4.21 17.19
CA PRO A 339 -29.81 4.08 18.54
C PRO A 339 -29.92 2.62 19.01
N ILE A 340 -30.16 1.70 18.07
CA ILE A 340 -30.28 0.27 18.36
C ILE A 340 -28.90 -0.32 18.66
N LEU A 341 -27.93 -0.05 17.79
CA LEU A 341 -26.58 -0.57 17.90
C LEU A 341 -25.84 0.00 19.12
N SER A 342 -25.95 1.31 19.40
CA SER A 342 -25.32 1.92 20.58
C SER A 342 -25.85 1.31 21.88
N LYS A 343 -27.17 1.10 21.99
CA LYS A 343 -27.81 0.49 23.16
C LYS A 343 -27.51 -1.00 23.31
N ARG A 344 -27.37 -1.74 22.20
CA ARG A 344 -27.15 -3.20 22.20
C ARG A 344 -25.69 -3.61 22.05
N MET A 345 -24.77 -2.68 21.84
CA MET A 345 -23.34 -2.94 21.60
C MET A 345 -22.72 -3.91 22.60
N PRO A 346 -22.86 -3.74 23.94
CA PRO A 346 -22.26 -4.67 24.90
C PRO A 346 -22.77 -6.11 24.75
N LEU A 347 -24.06 -6.27 24.43
CA LEU A 347 -24.68 -7.57 24.21
C LEU A 347 -24.15 -8.24 22.93
N LEU A 348 -24.07 -7.48 21.83
CA LEU A 348 -23.57 -7.99 20.54
C LEU A 348 -22.11 -8.48 20.68
N LEU A 349 -21.26 -7.67 21.30
CA LEU A 349 -19.86 -8.02 21.56
C LEU A 349 -19.73 -9.22 22.49
N SER A 350 -20.57 -9.30 23.55
CA SER A 350 -20.56 -10.43 24.48
C SER A 350 -20.97 -11.74 23.81
N ILE A 351 -22.01 -11.74 22.97
CA ILE A 351 -22.46 -12.93 22.25
C ILE A 351 -21.36 -13.41 21.29
N ALA A 352 -20.83 -12.51 20.46
CA ALA A 352 -19.78 -12.86 19.51
C ALA A 352 -18.51 -13.36 20.23
N GLY A 353 -18.15 -12.72 21.36
CA GLY A 353 -17.02 -13.12 22.19
C GLY A 353 -17.21 -14.48 22.84
N MET A 354 -18.42 -14.79 23.34
CA MET A 354 -18.74 -16.09 23.94
C MET A 354 -18.68 -17.23 22.91
N LEU A 355 -19.16 -16.98 21.68
CA LEU A 355 -19.04 -17.93 20.58
C LEU A 355 -17.57 -18.23 20.27
N MET A 356 -16.73 -17.19 20.15
CA MET A 356 -15.29 -17.36 19.96
C MET A 356 -14.64 -18.12 21.13
N LEU A 357 -14.95 -17.75 22.38
CA LEU A 357 -14.40 -18.35 23.60
C LEU A 357 -14.75 -19.84 23.72
N SER A 358 -15.94 -20.26 23.29
CA SER A 358 -16.31 -21.67 23.25
C SER A 358 -15.39 -22.51 22.35
N GLY A 359 -14.89 -21.92 21.25
CA GLY A 359 -13.90 -22.54 20.37
C GLY A 359 -12.54 -22.68 21.03
N PHE A 360 -12.10 -21.67 21.79
CA PHE A 360 -10.87 -21.73 22.59
C PHE A 360 -10.94 -22.82 23.67
N TRP A 361 -12.05 -22.93 24.41
CA TRP A 361 -12.23 -24.00 25.40
C TRP A 361 -12.23 -25.39 24.77
N ALA A 362 -12.87 -25.56 23.62
CA ALA A 362 -12.82 -26.82 22.89
C ALA A 362 -11.37 -27.18 22.48
N TYR A 363 -10.56 -26.19 22.09
CA TYR A 363 -9.14 -26.34 21.82
C TYR A 363 -8.34 -26.73 23.07
N PHE A 364 -8.52 -26.03 24.20
CA PHE A 364 -7.80 -26.33 25.46
C PHE A 364 -8.10 -27.74 25.96
N ILE A 365 -9.38 -28.13 25.94
CA ILE A 365 -9.80 -29.48 26.34
C ILE A 365 -9.15 -30.54 25.46
N ALA A 366 -9.08 -30.31 24.14
CA ALA A 366 -8.45 -31.25 23.22
C ALA A 366 -6.94 -31.37 23.45
N LEU A 367 -6.26 -30.26 23.70
CA LEU A 367 -4.85 -30.24 24.04
C LEU A 367 -4.58 -30.98 25.36
N TRP A 368 -5.26 -30.61 26.45
CA TRP A 368 -5.01 -31.17 27.78
C TRP A 368 -5.34 -32.66 27.86
N ARG A 369 -6.39 -33.13 27.18
CA ARG A 369 -6.70 -34.57 27.07
C ARG A 369 -5.64 -35.34 26.28
N GLY A 370 -4.90 -34.66 25.41
CA GLY A 370 -3.79 -35.23 24.66
C GLY A 370 -2.52 -35.42 25.51
N LEU A 371 -2.36 -34.67 26.60
CA LEU A 371 -1.19 -34.72 27.48
C LEU A 371 -1.24 -35.90 28.45
N ASN A 372 -0.07 -36.39 28.88
CA ASN A 372 0.05 -37.45 29.88
C ASN A 372 0.33 -36.86 31.27
N PRO A 373 -0.63 -36.91 32.22
CA PRO A 373 -0.52 -36.24 33.53
C PRO A 373 0.68 -36.70 34.35
N HIS A 374 1.03 -37.99 34.30
CA HIS A 374 2.14 -38.55 35.08
C HIS A 374 3.53 -38.03 34.65
N SER A 375 3.64 -37.49 33.43
CA SER A 375 4.90 -36.99 32.89
C SER A 375 4.94 -35.46 32.77
N LEU A 376 3.92 -34.74 33.22
CA LEU A 376 3.84 -33.29 33.04
C LEU A 376 5.01 -32.55 33.70
N LEU A 377 5.33 -32.92 34.95
CA LEU A 377 6.41 -32.27 35.70
C LEU A 377 7.77 -32.50 35.04
N SER A 378 8.04 -33.71 34.55
CA SER A 378 9.28 -34.01 33.83
C SER A 378 9.34 -33.32 32.47
N GLN A 379 8.23 -33.26 31.73
CA GLN A 379 8.14 -32.52 30.46
C GLN A 379 8.46 -31.04 30.63
N ILE A 380 7.92 -30.40 31.68
CA ILE A 380 8.20 -29.00 32.03
C ILE A 380 9.66 -28.84 32.45
N ARG A 381 10.17 -29.71 33.34
CA ARG A 381 11.56 -29.66 33.83
C ARG A 381 12.58 -29.80 32.72
N GLU A 382 12.28 -30.64 31.73
CA GLU A 382 13.15 -30.91 30.58
C GLU A 382 12.90 -29.95 29.39
N ALA A 383 11.91 -29.08 29.49
CA ALA A 383 11.45 -28.20 28.40
C ALA A 383 11.21 -28.95 27.08
N ARG A 384 10.48 -30.08 27.16
CA ARG A 384 10.05 -30.81 25.96
C ARG A 384 9.05 -29.96 25.15
N PRO A 385 8.91 -30.16 23.83
CA PRO A 385 7.95 -29.41 23.00
C PRO A 385 6.51 -29.39 23.53
N SER A 386 6.04 -30.47 24.17
CA SER A 386 4.73 -30.52 24.83
C SER A 386 4.58 -29.55 26.00
N ALA A 387 5.65 -29.21 26.71
CA ALA A 387 5.64 -28.24 27.79
C ALA A 387 5.43 -26.81 27.28
N PHE A 388 6.02 -26.46 26.13
CA PHE A 388 5.77 -25.18 25.46
C PHE A 388 4.28 -25.01 25.14
N TRP A 389 3.63 -26.06 24.65
CA TRP A 389 2.20 -26.06 24.33
C TRP A 389 1.31 -26.02 25.58
N LEU A 390 1.69 -26.72 26.64
CA LEU A 390 0.97 -26.65 27.91
C LEU A 390 1.01 -25.23 28.49
N ILE A 391 2.20 -24.65 28.63
CA ILE A 391 2.34 -23.29 29.17
C ILE A 391 1.67 -22.27 28.26
N SER A 392 1.76 -22.46 26.95
CA SER A 392 1.03 -21.68 25.95
C SER A 392 -0.48 -21.67 26.21
N SER A 393 -1.07 -22.84 26.46
CA SER A 393 -2.50 -22.93 26.75
C SER A 393 -2.89 -22.24 28.05
N LEU A 394 -2.04 -22.27 29.08
CA LEU A 394 -2.31 -21.58 30.34
C LEU A 394 -2.27 -20.05 30.17
N ALA A 395 -1.30 -19.55 29.41
CA ALA A 395 -1.23 -18.13 29.05
C ALA A 395 -2.44 -17.69 28.21
N LEU A 396 -2.87 -18.51 27.23
CA LEU A 396 -4.09 -18.25 26.46
C LEU A 396 -5.34 -18.26 27.31
N VAL A 397 -5.47 -19.18 28.28
CA VAL A 397 -6.61 -19.19 29.21
C VAL A 397 -6.64 -17.90 30.03
N ALA A 398 -5.51 -17.51 30.63
CA ALA A 398 -5.42 -16.28 31.41
C ALA A 398 -5.75 -15.04 30.56
N GLY A 399 -5.16 -14.93 29.37
CA GLY A 399 -5.45 -13.85 28.44
C GLY A 399 -6.92 -13.86 28.03
N THR A 400 -7.42 -14.92 27.40
CA THR A 400 -8.84 -15.00 26.96
C THR A 400 -9.84 -14.74 28.09
N PHE A 401 -9.53 -15.12 29.34
CA PHE A 401 -10.34 -14.76 30.49
C PHE A 401 -10.32 -13.25 30.79
N GLN A 402 -9.15 -12.59 30.76
CA GLN A 402 -9.10 -11.11 30.84
C GLN A 402 -9.89 -10.46 29.69
N GLY A 403 -9.85 -11.04 28.49
CA GLY A 403 -10.63 -10.56 27.34
C GLY A 403 -12.14 -10.59 27.60
N LEU A 404 -12.63 -11.61 28.32
CA LEU A 404 -14.02 -11.68 28.78
C LEU A 404 -14.34 -10.58 29.80
N LEU A 405 -13.44 -10.32 30.76
CA LEU A 405 -13.62 -9.27 31.77
C LEU A 405 -13.71 -7.86 31.15
N GLN A 406 -13.05 -7.64 30.02
CA GLN A 406 -13.16 -6.39 29.24
C GLN A 406 -14.53 -6.20 28.59
N LEU A 407 -15.40 -7.22 28.57
CA LEU A 407 -16.74 -7.13 27.98
C LEU A 407 -17.85 -7.04 29.04
N LEU A 408 -17.56 -7.37 30.29
CA LEU A 408 -18.54 -7.37 31.37
C LEU A 408 -18.73 -5.95 31.93
N PRO A 409 -19.97 -5.41 31.99
CA PRO A 409 -20.20 -4.04 32.47
C PRO A 409 -19.56 -3.66 33.82
N PRO A 410 -19.53 -4.55 34.84
CA PRO A 410 -18.91 -4.22 36.14
C PRO A 410 -17.40 -4.00 36.06
N THR A 411 -16.72 -4.66 35.13
CA THR A 411 -15.25 -4.67 35.01
C THR A 411 -14.74 -3.91 33.78
N LEU A 412 -15.62 -3.61 32.81
CA LEU A 412 -15.31 -2.93 31.54
C LEU A 412 -14.38 -1.73 31.74
N ARG A 413 -14.80 -0.76 32.57
CA ARG A 413 -14.06 0.49 32.79
C ARG A 413 -12.64 0.25 33.31
N ILE A 414 -12.50 -0.65 34.28
CA ILE A 414 -11.22 -0.98 34.91
C ILE A 414 -10.24 -1.59 33.90
N PHE A 415 -10.74 -2.45 33.00
CA PHE A 415 -9.89 -3.19 32.07
C PHE A 415 -9.75 -2.55 30.68
N THR A 416 -10.49 -1.47 30.37
CA THR A 416 -10.41 -0.81 29.06
C THR A 416 -9.98 0.65 29.10
N ILE A 417 -10.09 1.36 30.23
CA ILE A 417 -9.69 2.78 30.29
C ILE A 417 -8.16 2.93 30.30
N PRO A 418 -7.39 2.19 31.14
CA PRO A 418 -5.93 2.25 31.06
C PRO A 418 -5.45 1.49 29.83
N GLU A 419 -4.87 2.21 28.86
CA GLU A 419 -4.48 1.71 27.53
C GLU A 419 -3.59 0.46 27.58
N GLU A 420 -2.70 0.36 28.57
CA GLU A 420 -1.78 -0.77 28.74
C GLU A 420 -2.48 -2.08 29.14
N VAL A 421 -3.67 -2.03 29.75
CA VAL A 421 -4.38 -3.23 30.24
C VAL A 421 -4.96 -4.07 29.10
N PRO A 422 -5.69 -3.50 28.11
CA PRO A 422 -6.05 -4.23 26.88
C PRO A 422 -4.82 -4.71 26.09
N ASN A 423 -3.78 -3.87 26.00
CA ASN A 423 -2.57 -4.18 25.25
C ASN A 423 -1.81 -5.38 25.83
N ILE A 424 -1.70 -5.47 27.16
CA ILE A 424 -1.00 -6.59 27.80
C ILE A 424 -1.74 -7.92 27.69
N HIS A 425 -3.08 -7.90 27.64
CA HIS A 425 -3.88 -9.09 27.31
C HIS A 425 -3.50 -9.66 25.94
N ALA A 426 -3.44 -8.79 24.93
CA ALA A 426 -3.07 -9.19 23.57
C ALA A 426 -1.63 -9.71 23.53
N GLN A 427 -0.70 -9.06 24.24
CA GLN A 427 0.69 -9.50 24.35
C GLN A 427 0.84 -10.85 25.06
N LEU A 428 0.09 -11.10 26.15
CA LEU A 428 0.10 -12.40 26.83
C LEU A 428 -0.39 -13.52 25.91
N ASN A 429 -1.52 -13.29 25.22
CA ASN A 429 -2.05 -14.25 24.24
C ASN A 429 -1.11 -14.50 23.07
N MET A 430 -0.40 -13.46 22.63
CA MET A 430 0.55 -13.57 21.53
C MET A 430 1.85 -14.25 21.95
N ILE A 431 2.57 -13.68 22.91
CA ILE A 431 3.92 -14.12 23.32
C ILE A 431 3.83 -15.39 24.15
N GLY A 432 3.02 -15.34 25.22
CA GLY A 432 2.83 -16.48 26.12
C GLY A 432 2.03 -17.60 25.45
N GLY A 433 1.01 -17.24 24.68
CA GLY A 433 0.15 -18.19 23.97
C GLY A 433 0.71 -18.67 22.64
N ILE A 434 0.47 -17.93 21.56
CA ILE A 434 0.74 -18.39 20.19
C ILE A 434 2.23 -18.64 19.96
N MET A 435 3.10 -17.67 20.30
CA MET A 435 4.53 -17.72 20.01
C MET A 435 5.21 -18.89 20.70
N LEU A 436 4.90 -19.11 21.98
CA LEU A 436 5.50 -20.19 22.76
C LEU A 436 5.18 -21.56 22.15
N ALA A 437 3.95 -21.79 21.69
CA ALA A 437 3.58 -23.02 20.97
C ALA A 437 4.37 -23.19 19.65
N LEU A 438 4.52 -22.12 18.87
CA LEU A 438 5.30 -22.15 17.63
C LEU A 438 6.80 -22.42 17.90
N ILE A 439 7.39 -21.82 18.93
CA ILE A 439 8.77 -22.06 19.37
C ILE A 439 8.96 -23.53 19.78
N GLY A 440 7.99 -24.12 20.48
CA GLY A 440 8.00 -25.54 20.81
C GLY A 440 8.10 -26.44 19.56
N LEU A 441 7.41 -26.07 18.48
CA LEU A 441 7.52 -26.78 17.20
C LEU A 441 8.87 -26.58 16.50
N VAL A 442 9.51 -25.41 16.66
CA VAL A 442 10.87 -25.20 16.16
C VAL A 442 11.83 -26.16 16.86
N TYR A 443 11.79 -26.26 18.19
CA TYR A 443 12.62 -27.22 18.93
C TYR A 443 12.37 -28.67 18.53
N LEU A 444 11.12 -29.03 18.20
CA LEU A 444 10.77 -30.35 17.68
C LEU A 444 11.38 -30.61 16.29
N LEU A 445 11.43 -29.59 15.42
CA LEU A 445 11.83 -29.74 14.01
C LEU A 445 13.33 -29.53 13.75
N LEU A 446 14.07 -28.86 14.63
CA LEU A 446 15.51 -28.62 14.45
C LEU A 446 16.31 -29.91 14.17
N PRO A 447 16.15 -31.02 14.93
CA PRO A 447 16.88 -32.26 14.66
C PRO A 447 16.55 -32.85 13.28
N GLU A 448 15.29 -32.74 12.85
CA GLU A 448 14.82 -33.28 11.56
C GLU A 448 15.30 -32.45 10.37
N LEU A 449 15.24 -31.11 10.47
CA LEU A 449 15.50 -30.21 9.34
C LEU A 449 16.99 -29.88 9.15
N VAL A 450 17.78 -29.87 10.23
CA VAL A 450 19.21 -29.50 10.16
C VAL A 450 20.15 -30.54 10.78
N GLY A 451 19.64 -31.67 11.25
CA GLY A 451 20.45 -32.78 11.76
C GLY A 451 21.11 -32.53 13.12
N GLN A 452 20.80 -31.41 13.79
CA GLN A 452 21.40 -31.05 15.08
C GLN A 452 20.34 -30.58 16.08
N PRO A 453 20.11 -31.32 17.20
CA PRO A 453 19.20 -30.87 18.23
C PRO A 453 19.72 -29.63 18.96
N ALA A 454 18.80 -28.84 19.51
CA ALA A 454 19.16 -27.73 20.38
C ALA A 454 19.70 -28.24 21.72
N ALA A 455 20.62 -27.49 22.33
CA ALA A 455 21.12 -27.81 23.67
C ALA A 455 19.99 -27.73 24.71
N PRO A 456 19.78 -28.75 25.56
CA PRO A 456 18.67 -28.78 26.53
C PRO A 456 18.68 -27.60 27.52
N ARG A 457 19.85 -27.05 27.85
CA ARG A 457 19.96 -25.82 28.66
C ARG A 457 19.31 -24.62 27.97
N LEU A 458 19.52 -24.43 26.67
CA LEU A 458 18.97 -23.30 25.91
C LEU A 458 17.45 -23.42 25.76
N ALA A 459 16.93 -24.64 25.53
CA ALA A 459 15.49 -24.89 25.51
C ALA A 459 14.81 -24.56 26.86
N ARG A 460 15.44 -24.93 27.98
CA ARG A 460 14.95 -24.58 29.33
C ARG A 460 14.97 -23.08 29.60
N LEU A 461 16.09 -22.42 29.31
CA LEU A 461 16.20 -20.96 29.45
C LEU A 461 15.18 -20.24 28.56
N SER A 462 14.94 -20.75 27.36
CA SER A 462 13.92 -20.24 26.45
C SER A 462 12.51 -20.38 27.03
N LEU A 463 12.12 -21.58 27.48
CA LEU A 463 10.80 -21.82 28.05
C LEU A 463 10.55 -20.96 29.28
N TYR A 464 11.43 -21.03 30.29
CA TYR A 464 11.24 -20.31 31.54
C TYR A 464 11.43 -18.80 31.40
N GLY A 465 12.38 -18.36 30.59
CA GLY A 465 12.61 -16.94 30.34
C GLY A 465 11.43 -16.28 29.63
N ILE A 466 10.90 -16.91 28.57
CA ILE A 466 9.74 -16.38 27.85
C ILE A 466 8.48 -16.45 28.72
N ALA A 467 8.17 -17.62 29.28
CA ALA A 467 6.94 -17.81 30.07
C ALA A 467 6.94 -17.00 31.38
N GLY A 468 8.04 -17.05 32.13
CA GLY A 468 8.20 -16.28 33.37
C GLY A 468 8.28 -14.79 33.10
N GLY A 469 8.98 -14.38 32.03
CA GLY A 469 9.09 -12.99 31.61
C GLY A 469 7.73 -12.38 31.24
N ILE A 470 6.99 -12.99 30.29
CA ILE A 470 5.67 -12.47 29.90
C ILE A 470 4.65 -12.55 31.04
N GLY A 471 4.71 -13.59 31.89
CA GLY A 471 3.83 -13.71 33.06
C GLY A 471 4.11 -12.61 34.09
N GLY A 472 5.37 -12.35 34.41
CA GLY A 472 5.77 -11.26 35.31
C GLY A 472 5.42 -9.89 34.73
N TYR A 473 5.71 -9.67 33.44
CA TYR A 473 5.41 -8.43 32.74
C TYR A 473 3.90 -8.17 32.67
N TYR A 474 3.10 -9.23 32.50
CA TYR A 474 1.64 -9.17 32.57
C TYR A 474 1.14 -8.69 33.93
N LEU A 475 1.60 -9.32 35.02
CA LEU A 475 1.18 -8.96 36.37
C LEU A 475 1.61 -7.54 36.75
N ALA A 476 2.84 -7.15 36.38
CA ALA A 476 3.35 -5.80 36.62
C ALA A 476 2.51 -4.74 35.86
N THR A 477 2.27 -4.96 34.56
CA THR A 477 1.47 -4.02 33.75
C THR A 477 0.03 -3.93 34.25
N LEU A 478 -0.58 -5.05 34.65
CA LEU A 478 -1.92 -5.06 35.21
C LEU A 478 -1.97 -4.26 36.52
N ALA A 479 -1.02 -4.46 37.44
CA ALA A 479 -0.95 -3.70 38.68
C ALA A 479 -0.77 -2.19 38.42
N ILE A 480 0.11 -1.83 37.48
CA ILE A 480 0.34 -0.44 37.06
C ILE A 480 -0.94 0.19 36.50
N GLY A 481 -1.63 -0.52 35.59
CA GLY A 481 -2.87 -0.04 34.99
C GLY A 481 -4.00 0.14 36.01
N MET A 482 -4.10 -0.76 37.00
CA MET A 482 -5.07 -0.62 38.11
C MET A 482 -4.79 0.62 38.98
N ILE A 483 -3.52 0.96 39.19
CA ILE A 483 -3.13 2.18 39.91
C ILE A 483 -3.44 3.41 39.05
N ARG A 484 -3.08 3.41 37.76
CA ARG A 484 -3.37 4.53 36.84
C ARG A 484 -4.86 4.77 36.68
N PHE A 485 -5.69 3.73 36.68
CA PHE A 485 -7.13 3.86 36.63
C PHE A 485 -7.68 4.78 37.74
N ASN A 486 -7.14 4.68 38.96
CA ASN A 486 -7.55 5.55 40.07
C ASN A 486 -7.17 7.02 39.81
N PHE A 487 -6.03 7.28 39.16
CA PHE A 487 -5.61 8.64 38.80
C PHE A 487 -6.46 9.21 37.66
N LEU A 488 -6.76 8.40 36.64
CA LEU A 488 -7.61 8.79 35.51
C LEU A 488 -9.05 9.08 35.99
N GLN A 489 -9.59 8.28 36.93
CA GLN A 489 -10.87 8.60 37.56
C GLN A 489 -10.85 9.92 38.35
N GLY A 490 -9.68 10.29 38.88
CA GLY A 490 -9.47 11.56 39.56
C GLY A 490 -9.35 12.77 38.62
N GLY A 491 -9.53 12.58 37.30
CA GLY A 491 -9.51 13.64 36.29
C GLY A 491 -8.13 13.95 35.69
N MET A 492 -7.10 13.15 35.99
CA MET A 492 -5.79 13.29 35.34
C MET A 492 -5.84 12.76 33.90
N ASP A 493 -5.07 13.38 33.00
CA ASP A 493 -4.81 12.83 31.67
C ASP A 493 -3.82 11.65 31.72
N ASP A 494 -3.63 10.96 30.58
CA ASP A 494 -2.76 9.79 30.49
C ASP A 494 -1.30 10.08 30.85
N ALA A 495 -0.77 11.22 30.41
CA ALA A 495 0.62 11.61 30.66
C ALA A 495 0.84 11.95 32.14
N GLN A 496 -0.07 12.72 32.74
CA GLN A 496 -0.08 13.06 34.16
C GLN A 496 -0.19 11.80 35.04
N ALA A 497 -1.14 10.90 34.72
CA ALA A 497 -1.32 9.64 35.43
C ALA A 497 -0.07 8.75 35.34
N ALA A 498 0.60 8.72 34.18
CA ALA A 498 1.85 7.98 34.00
C ALA A 498 3.01 8.60 34.80
N LEU A 499 3.15 9.92 34.80
CA LEU A 499 4.19 10.64 35.56
C LEU A 499 4.01 10.45 37.08
N ARG A 500 2.77 10.38 37.56
CA ARG A 500 2.46 10.21 38.99
C ARG A 500 2.99 8.90 39.58
N LEU A 501 3.13 7.86 38.76
CA LEU A 501 3.72 6.57 39.17
C LEU A 501 5.22 6.66 39.47
N GLY A 502 5.89 7.71 38.97
CA GLY A 502 7.33 7.89 39.10
C GLY A 502 8.12 6.76 38.46
N TRP A 503 9.33 6.54 38.98
CA TRP A 503 10.30 5.56 38.46
C TRP A 503 9.98 4.10 38.77
N ALA A 504 9.10 3.82 39.74
CA ALA A 504 8.81 2.45 40.19
C ALA A 504 8.09 1.63 39.11
N ALA A 505 7.16 2.24 38.38
CA ALA A 505 6.44 1.58 37.29
C ALA A 505 7.38 1.15 36.13
N PRO A 506 8.15 2.05 35.49
CA PRO A 506 9.08 1.64 34.44
C PRO A 506 10.16 0.68 34.94
N ALA A 507 10.66 0.84 36.18
CA ALA A 507 11.64 -0.09 36.74
C ALA A 507 11.09 -1.52 36.89
N THR A 508 9.84 -1.68 37.35
CA THR A 508 9.21 -3.01 37.48
C THR A 508 8.93 -3.64 36.12
N LEU A 509 8.50 -2.87 35.12
CA LEU A 509 8.36 -3.33 33.74
C LEU A 509 9.70 -3.75 33.13
N LEU A 510 10.77 -2.98 33.36
CA LEU A 510 12.12 -3.32 32.89
C LEU A 510 12.62 -4.62 33.52
N LEU A 511 12.49 -4.77 34.85
CA LEU A 511 12.93 -5.96 35.57
C LEU A 511 12.19 -7.23 35.10
N THR A 512 10.89 -7.11 34.81
CA THR A 512 10.08 -8.22 34.30
C THR A 512 10.31 -8.52 32.82
N ALA A 513 10.80 -7.55 32.04
CA ALA A 513 11.19 -7.74 30.64
C ALA A 513 12.54 -8.46 30.46
N LEU A 514 13.48 -8.35 31.41
CA LEU A 514 14.81 -8.98 31.33
C LEU A 514 14.76 -10.51 31.14
N PRO A 515 13.98 -11.30 31.91
CA PRO A 515 13.83 -12.74 31.67
C PRO A 515 13.33 -13.07 30.27
N MET A 516 12.44 -12.23 29.71
CA MET A 516 11.89 -12.43 28.37
C MET A 516 12.98 -12.27 27.30
N LEU A 517 13.86 -11.26 27.41
CA LEU A 517 15.03 -11.12 26.55
C LEU A 517 15.95 -12.34 26.68
N VAL A 518 16.26 -12.79 27.89
CA VAL A 518 17.08 -14.00 28.11
C VAL A 518 16.47 -15.22 27.43
N GLY A 519 15.14 -15.36 27.53
CA GLY A 519 14.41 -16.46 26.90
C GLY A 519 14.48 -16.45 25.38
N PHE A 520 14.20 -15.31 24.74
CA PHE A 520 14.31 -15.18 23.29
C PHE A 520 15.76 -15.22 22.79
N ALA A 521 16.72 -14.65 23.52
CA ALA A 521 18.14 -14.75 23.20
C ALA A 521 18.61 -16.22 23.26
N SER A 522 18.14 -16.99 24.25
CA SER A 522 18.43 -18.42 24.34
C SER A 522 17.85 -19.21 23.16
N PHE A 523 16.63 -18.86 22.72
CA PHE A 523 16.02 -19.41 21.52
C PHE A 523 16.82 -19.08 20.25
N TRP A 524 17.21 -17.81 20.08
CA TRP A 524 18.07 -17.37 18.98
C TRP A 524 19.41 -18.11 18.95
N VAL A 525 20.09 -18.21 20.09
CA VAL A 525 21.35 -18.96 20.20
C VAL A 525 21.16 -20.45 19.90
N ALA A 526 20.04 -21.05 20.32
CA ALA A 526 19.73 -22.44 20.00
C ALA A 526 19.58 -22.64 18.48
N VAL A 527 18.77 -21.82 17.82
CA VAL A 527 18.59 -21.86 16.37
C VAL A 527 19.91 -21.58 15.65
N LEU A 528 20.70 -20.60 16.10
CA LEU A 528 22.01 -20.28 15.52
C LEU A 528 23.02 -21.43 15.66
N ARG A 529 23.02 -22.16 16.77
CA ARG A 529 23.92 -23.30 16.95
C ARG A 529 23.50 -24.48 16.06
N SER A 530 22.22 -24.84 16.10
CA SER A 530 21.68 -25.97 15.32
C SER A 530 21.77 -25.74 13.80
N THR A 531 21.63 -24.50 13.33
CA THR A 531 21.67 -24.18 11.88
C THR A 531 23.07 -23.81 11.37
N ARG A 532 24.15 -24.13 12.09
CA ARG A 532 25.53 -23.75 11.67
C ARG A 532 25.91 -24.32 10.29
N ALA A 533 25.62 -25.60 10.05
CA ALA A 533 25.89 -26.25 8.76
C ALA A 533 25.05 -25.62 7.64
N TYR A 534 23.75 -25.47 7.88
CA TYR A 534 22.82 -24.79 6.97
C TYR A 534 23.28 -23.38 6.58
N ARG A 535 23.69 -22.56 7.55
CA ARG A 535 24.18 -21.20 7.26
C ARG A 535 25.51 -21.20 6.51
N ALA A 536 26.38 -22.17 6.75
CA ALA A 536 27.62 -22.31 5.99
C ALA A 536 27.33 -22.63 4.51
N GLU A 537 26.37 -23.50 4.23
CA GLU A 537 25.88 -23.80 2.88
C GLU A 537 25.15 -22.60 2.25
N MET A 538 24.34 -21.88 3.02
CA MET A 538 23.69 -20.66 2.54
C MET A 538 24.73 -19.59 2.17
N ALA A 539 25.76 -19.42 3.00
CA ALA A 539 26.83 -18.47 2.74
C ALA A 539 27.63 -18.83 1.48
N THR A 540 27.94 -20.12 1.26
CA THR A 540 28.57 -20.55 0.00
C THR A 540 27.63 -20.35 -1.18
N GLY A 541 26.33 -20.62 -1.02
CA GLY A 541 25.31 -20.37 -2.03
C GLY A 541 25.19 -18.89 -2.42
N ILE A 542 25.19 -17.98 -1.44
CA ILE A 542 25.17 -16.51 -1.67
C ILE A 542 26.45 -16.05 -2.35
N VAL A 543 27.62 -16.55 -1.93
CA VAL A 543 28.90 -16.24 -2.58
C VAL A 543 28.93 -16.76 -4.01
N GLN A 544 28.28 -17.90 -4.29
CA GLN A 544 28.17 -18.49 -5.63
C GLN A 544 27.04 -17.89 -6.48
N ALA A 545 26.02 -17.28 -5.88
CA ALA A 545 24.83 -16.80 -6.57
C ALA A 545 25.15 -15.78 -7.68
N PRO A 546 26.06 -14.80 -7.50
CA PRO A 546 26.50 -13.91 -8.58
C PRO A 546 27.01 -14.65 -9.81
N TYR A 547 27.72 -15.77 -9.64
CA TYR A 547 28.27 -16.58 -10.74
C TYR A 547 27.20 -17.37 -11.49
N ARG A 548 26.01 -17.57 -10.91
CA ARG A 548 24.86 -18.18 -11.63
C ARG A 548 24.26 -17.23 -12.66
N PHE A 549 24.38 -15.93 -12.43
CA PHE A 549 23.84 -14.87 -13.29
C PHE A 549 24.91 -14.10 -14.05
N SER A 550 26.19 -14.37 -13.76
CA SER A 550 27.35 -13.84 -14.46
C SER A 550 27.95 -14.96 -15.31
N GLY A 551 27.71 -14.91 -16.61
CA GLY A 551 28.18 -15.91 -17.57
C GLY A 551 29.10 -15.30 -18.63
N PRO A 552 29.76 -16.12 -19.47
CA PRO A 552 30.41 -15.60 -20.65
C PRO A 552 29.39 -14.85 -21.50
N MET A 553 29.83 -13.77 -22.14
CA MET A 553 28.99 -12.96 -23.04
C MET A 553 28.23 -13.89 -24.01
N PRO A 554 26.88 -13.83 -24.07
CA PRO A 554 26.09 -14.67 -24.97
C PRO A 554 26.66 -14.63 -26.39
N ALA A 555 26.71 -15.76 -27.10
CA ALA A 555 27.36 -15.87 -28.41
C ALA A 555 26.87 -14.80 -29.40
N ARG A 556 25.56 -14.49 -29.38
CA ARG A 556 24.95 -13.42 -30.19
C ARG A 556 25.50 -12.02 -29.90
N LEU A 557 25.95 -11.76 -28.67
CA LEU A 557 26.50 -10.47 -28.22
C LEU A 557 28.03 -10.39 -28.39
N LYS A 558 28.73 -11.51 -28.58
CA LYS A 558 30.20 -11.51 -28.85
C LYS A 558 30.57 -10.75 -30.13
N HIS A 559 29.64 -10.67 -31.09
CA HIS A 559 29.82 -9.95 -32.35
C HIS A 559 29.61 -8.43 -32.26
N ILE A 560 29.13 -7.92 -31.11
CA ILE A 560 28.97 -6.48 -30.92
C ILE A 560 30.36 -5.85 -30.69
N PRO A 561 30.73 -4.77 -31.42
CA PRO A 561 32.00 -4.11 -31.20
C PRO A 561 32.12 -3.55 -29.78
N ILE A 562 33.31 -3.63 -29.16
CA ILE A 562 33.55 -3.12 -27.80
C ILE A 562 33.14 -1.66 -27.68
N GLY A 563 33.38 -0.86 -28.73
CA GLY A 563 33.01 0.55 -28.78
C GLY A 563 31.52 0.80 -28.53
N TYR A 564 30.62 -0.07 -29.02
CA TYR A 564 29.18 0.07 -28.78
C TYR A 564 28.84 -0.20 -27.31
N VAL A 565 29.44 -1.23 -26.69
CA VAL A 565 29.20 -1.58 -25.29
C VAL A 565 29.72 -0.50 -24.35
N LEU A 566 30.90 0.05 -24.65
CA LEU A 566 31.47 1.19 -23.93
C LEU A 566 30.69 2.49 -24.17
N GLY A 567 30.20 2.71 -25.38
CA GLY A 567 29.36 3.86 -25.72
C GLY A 567 28.06 3.87 -24.94
N MET A 568 27.40 2.71 -24.78
CA MET A 568 26.20 2.58 -23.94
C MET A 568 26.49 2.84 -22.46
N GLU A 569 27.61 2.34 -21.93
CA GLU A 569 28.03 2.61 -20.55
C GLU A 569 28.31 4.09 -20.31
N PHE A 570 29.04 4.72 -21.24
CA PHE A 570 29.42 6.11 -21.16
C PHE A 570 28.20 7.02 -21.26
N ALA A 571 27.33 6.78 -22.24
CA ALA A 571 26.08 7.52 -22.40
C ALA A 571 25.18 7.34 -21.16
N GLY A 572 24.99 6.11 -20.67
CA GLY A 572 24.24 5.85 -19.45
C GLY A 572 24.81 6.61 -18.26
N GLY A 573 26.13 6.52 -18.03
CA GLY A 573 26.82 7.23 -16.96
C GLY A 573 26.68 8.74 -17.01
N LEU A 574 26.69 9.35 -18.21
CA LEU A 574 26.50 10.80 -18.36
C LEU A 574 25.11 11.29 -17.91
N PHE A 575 24.11 10.42 -17.94
CA PHE A 575 22.77 10.71 -17.41
C PHE A 575 22.57 10.21 -15.98
N GLY A 576 23.64 9.77 -15.30
CA GLY A 576 23.59 9.26 -13.94
C GLY A 576 23.17 7.80 -13.85
N TRP A 577 23.19 7.05 -14.96
CA TRP A 577 22.85 5.63 -15.03
C TRP A 577 24.05 4.76 -15.49
N PRO A 578 25.18 4.76 -14.76
CA PRO A 578 26.25 3.79 -15.02
C PRO A 578 25.72 2.37 -14.80
N GLY A 579 26.23 1.39 -15.57
CA GLY A 579 25.90 -0.03 -15.44
C GLY A 579 25.24 -0.67 -16.67
N ILE A 580 24.76 0.11 -17.64
CA ILE A 580 24.11 -0.41 -18.86
C ILE A 580 25.09 -1.30 -19.64
N GLY A 581 26.32 -0.86 -19.88
CA GLY A 581 27.29 -1.64 -20.65
C GLY A 581 27.78 -2.87 -19.89
N TRP A 582 27.81 -2.82 -18.55
CA TRP A 582 28.07 -4.00 -17.72
C TRP A 582 27.01 -5.09 -17.89
N LEU A 583 25.74 -4.70 -18.07
CA LEU A 583 24.65 -5.63 -18.31
C LEU A 583 24.86 -6.37 -19.64
N TYR A 584 25.19 -5.62 -20.70
CA TYR A 584 25.49 -6.18 -22.02
C TYR A 584 26.77 -7.02 -22.04
N ALA A 585 27.73 -6.74 -21.13
CA ALA A 585 28.92 -7.54 -20.93
C ALA A 585 28.67 -8.89 -20.20
N GLY A 586 27.41 -9.20 -19.88
CA GLY A 586 27.04 -10.42 -19.14
C GLY A 586 27.39 -10.35 -17.65
N GLN A 587 27.65 -9.14 -17.13
CA GLN A 587 27.99 -8.88 -15.74
C GLN A 587 26.79 -8.24 -15.03
N ALA A 588 25.74 -9.03 -14.81
CA ALA A 588 24.47 -8.55 -14.27
C ALA A 588 24.61 -7.90 -12.88
N MET A 589 25.50 -8.41 -12.01
CA MET A 589 25.63 -7.88 -10.64
C MET A 589 26.29 -6.48 -10.58
N PRO A 590 27.47 -6.25 -11.20
CA PRO A 590 28.02 -4.89 -11.32
C PRO A 590 27.04 -3.93 -12.00
N ALA A 591 26.33 -4.41 -13.03
CA ALA A 591 25.33 -3.62 -13.73
C ALA A 591 24.20 -3.16 -12.82
N ILE A 592 23.55 -4.09 -12.11
CA ILE A 592 22.43 -3.78 -11.19
C ILE A 592 22.89 -2.83 -10.08
N ALA A 593 24.08 -3.05 -9.50
CA ALA A 593 24.59 -2.18 -8.45
C ALA A 593 24.80 -0.75 -8.94
N LEU A 594 25.44 -0.58 -10.10
CA LEU A 594 25.67 0.75 -10.68
C LEU A 594 24.36 1.42 -11.12
N LEU A 595 23.42 0.66 -11.68
CA LEU A 595 22.11 1.18 -12.13
C LEU A 595 21.20 1.58 -10.97
N LEU A 596 21.42 1.05 -9.77
CA LEU A 596 20.72 1.50 -8.56
C LEU A 596 21.41 2.70 -7.93
N ILE A 597 22.74 2.64 -7.75
CA ILE A 597 23.50 3.66 -7.02
C ILE A 597 23.62 4.95 -7.80
N GLY A 598 23.95 4.86 -9.09
CA GLY A 598 24.18 6.01 -9.96
C GLY A 598 23.05 7.05 -9.89
N PRO A 599 21.79 6.66 -10.18
CA PRO A 599 20.70 7.62 -10.17
C PRO A 599 20.34 8.08 -8.76
N SER A 600 20.49 7.24 -7.73
CA SER A 600 20.30 7.68 -6.33
C SER A 600 21.30 8.76 -5.92
N VAL A 601 22.57 8.65 -6.34
CA VAL A 601 23.59 9.66 -6.05
C VAL A 601 23.34 10.93 -6.87
N ALA A 602 23.18 10.78 -8.19
CA ALA A 602 23.07 11.91 -9.12
C ALA A 602 21.74 12.69 -8.98
N TRP A 603 20.63 11.99 -8.74
CA TRP A 603 19.29 12.58 -8.83
C TRP A 603 18.48 12.57 -7.53
N ALA A 604 19.07 12.09 -6.43
CA ALA A 604 18.48 12.25 -5.10
C ALA A 604 19.46 12.88 -4.10
N MET A 605 20.61 12.25 -3.88
CA MET A 605 21.56 12.66 -2.85
C MET A 605 22.19 14.03 -3.14
N PHE A 606 22.71 14.25 -4.35
CA PHE A 606 23.33 15.52 -4.72
C PHE A 606 22.35 16.69 -4.79
N PRO A 607 21.17 16.54 -5.42
CA PRO A 607 20.08 17.52 -5.31
C PRO A 607 19.81 17.95 -3.88
N MET A 608 19.79 17.00 -2.94
CA MET A 608 19.48 17.26 -1.55
C MET A 608 20.63 17.96 -0.81
N LEU A 609 21.88 17.52 -1.05
CA LEU A 609 23.07 18.06 -0.39
C LEU A 609 23.50 19.42 -0.93
N PHE A 610 23.28 19.70 -2.23
CA PHE A 610 23.80 20.89 -2.91
C PHE A 610 22.69 21.88 -3.32
N SER A 611 21.43 21.63 -2.97
CA SER A 611 20.34 22.56 -3.24
C SER A 611 20.52 23.86 -2.46
N PRO A 612 20.28 25.03 -3.09
CA PRO A 612 20.29 26.31 -2.39
C PRO A 612 19.16 26.44 -1.36
N PHE A 613 18.15 25.57 -1.43
CA PHE A 613 16.96 25.59 -0.57
C PHE A 613 17.09 24.71 0.68
N THR A 614 18.19 23.96 0.85
CA THR A 614 18.36 23.00 1.96
C THR A 614 19.32 23.47 3.05
N GLY A 615 19.92 24.66 2.92
CA GLY A 615 20.71 25.30 3.98
C GLY A 615 21.98 24.54 4.42
N THR A 616 22.48 23.60 3.61
CA THR A 616 23.68 22.81 3.94
C THR A 616 24.98 23.61 3.72
N PRO A 617 26.11 23.22 4.35
CA PRO A 617 27.43 23.81 4.04
C PRO A 617 27.88 23.61 2.59
N LEU A 618 27.23 22.68 1.88
CA LEU A 618 27.52 22.32 0.49
C LEU A 618 26.64 23.10 -0.51
N SER A 619 25.58 23.76 -0.05
CA SER A 619 24.67 24.58 -0.87
C SER A 619 25.37 25.68 -1.68
N GLN A 620 26.50 26.19 -1.17
CA GLN A 620 27.34 27.19 -1.83
C GLN A 620 27.86 26.75 -3.22
N TRP A 621 27.94 25.44 -3.48
CA TRP A 621 28.43 24.90 -4.75
C TRP A 621 27.32 24.62 -5.77
N GLY A 622 26.06 24.58 -5.32
CA GLY A 622 24.88 24.42 -6.16
C GLY A 622 24.83 23.15 -7.01
N TRP A 623 23.84 23.13 -7.92
CA TRP A 623 23.68 22.09 -8.94
C TRP A 623 24.85 21.88 -9.92
N PRO A 624 25.76 22.85 -10.19
CA PRO A 624 26.92 22.64 -11.05
C PRO A 624 27.84 21.47 -10.67
N VAL A 625 27.80 20.98 -9.43
CA VAL A 625 28.55 19.78 -9.01
C VAL A 625 28.19 18.54 -9.86
N LEU A 626 26.96 18.45 -10.37
CA LEU A 626 26.55 17.37 -11.28
C LEU A 626 27.28 17.42 -12.63
N LEU A 627 27.66 18.61 -13.11
CA LEU A 627 28.42 18.77 -14.35
C LEU A 627 29.83 18.18 -14.25
N VAL A 628 30.35 18.03 -13.04
CA VAL A 628 31.65 17.39 -12.77
C VAL A 628 31.47 15.90 -12.46
N TRP A 629 30.48 15.54 -11.66
CA TRP A 629 30.24 14.17 -11.24
C TRP A 629 29.80 13.24 -12.37
N LEU A 630 28.87 13.68 -13.21
CA LEU A 630 28.31 12.85 -14.28
C LEU A 630 29.40 12.39 -15.27
N PRO A 631 30.28 13.28 -15.79
CA PRO A 631 31.42 12.85 -16.61
C PRO A 631 32.41 11.95 -15.88
N ILE A 632 32.75 12.24 -14.62
CA ILE A 632 33.70 11.42 -13.84
C ILE A 632 33.15 10.02 -13.63
N SER A 633 31.89 9.89 -13.23
CA SER A 633 31.24 8.59 -13.01
C SER A 633 31.13 7.77 -14.32
N ALA A 634 30.78 8.42 -15.43
CA ALA A 634 30.74 7.82 -16.76
C ALA A 634 32.11 7.31 -17.21
N LEU A 635 33.15 8.13 -17.06
CA LEU A 635 34.53 7.78 -17.41
C LEU A 635 35.06 6.64 -16.54
N ALA A 636 34.81 6.69 -15.23
CA ALA A 636 35.24 5.67 -14.29
C ALA A 636 34.60 4.31 -14.62
N SER A 637 33.28 4.27 -14.79
CA SER A 637 32.57 3.02 -15.09
C SER A 637 32.96 2.46 -16.46
N SER A 638 33.04 3.31 -17.49
CA SER A 638 33.43 2.91 -18.85
C SER A 638 34.88 2.41 -18.90
N SER A 639 35.80 3.02 -18.15
CA SER A 639 37.20 2.60 -18.08
C SER A 639 37.35 1.24 -17.42
N LEU A 640 36.58 0.98 -16.35
CA LEU A 640 36.57 -0.31 -15.67
C LEU A 640 35.98 -1.40 -16.58
N LEU A 641 34.89 -1.09 -17.29
CA LEU A 641 34.27 -1.99 -18.27
C LEU A 641 35.23 -2.30 -19.43
N ALA A 642 35.95 -1.29 -19.94
CA ALA A 642 36.94 -1.45 -21.01
C ALA A 642 38.07 -2.40 -20.58
N ARG A 643 38.59 -2.23 -19.36
CA ARG A 643 39.61 -3.14 -18.80
C ARG A 643 39.06 -4.56 -18.67
N PHE A 644 37.81 -4.72 -18.23
CA PHE A 644 37.16 -6.03 -18.11
C PHE A 644 37.02 -6.72 -19.47
N LEU A 645 36.47 -6.03 -20.48
CA LEU A 645 36.25 -6.57 -21.83
C LEU A 645 37.55 -6.95 -22.53
N ARG A 646 38.61 -6.14 -22.38
CA ARG A 646 39.95 -6.46 -22.93
C ARG A 646 40.53 -7.72 -22.31
N ARG A 647 40.42 -7.89 -20.99
CA ARG A 647 40.91 -9.09 -20.28
C ARG A 647 40.12 -10.36 -20.65
N THR A 648 38.81 -10.25 -20.84
CA THR A 648 37.96 -11.41 -21.20
C THR A 648 38.16 -11.85 -22.64
N ARG A 649 38.23 -10.91 -23.60
CA ARG A 649 38.50 -11.28 -25.01
C ARG A 649 39.92 -11.81 -25.23
N ALA A 650 40.93 -11.32 -24.50
CA ALA A 650 42.29 -11.85 -24.55
C ALA A 650 42.40 -13.31 -24.08
N ARG A 651 41.50 -13.76 -23.18
CA ARG A 651 41.41 -15.16 -22.74
C ARG A 651 40.73 -16.06 -23.76
N ASP A 652 39.72 -15.56 -24.47
CA ASP A 652 39.02 -16.31 -25.54
C ASP A 652 39.93 -16.53 -26.78
N THR A 653 40.89 -15.63 -27.06
CA THR A 653 41.88 -15.79 -28.14
C THR A 653 43.07 -16.69 -27.77
N GLY A 654 43.23 -17.05 -26.49
CA GLY A 654 44.38 -17.80 -25.97
C GLY A 654 44.14 -19.28 -25.66
N SER A 655 42.94 -19.82 -25.91
CA SER A 655 42.68 -21.27 -25.76
C SER A 655 42.24 -21.89 -27.09
N SER A 656 43.22 -22.43 -27.80
CA SER A 656 42.99 -23.40 -28.87
C SER A 656 42.35 -24.67 -28.28
N SER A 657 41.15 -24.98 -28.76
CA SER A 657 40.54 -26.32 -28.83
C SER A 657 40.75 -27.27 -27.64
N ILE A 658 39.82 -27.25 -26.69
CA ILE A 658 39.45 -28.48 -25.96
C ILE A 658 37.98 -28.75 -26.26
N GLN A 659 37.74 -29.72 -27.15
CA GLN A 659 36.43 -30.31 -27.40
C GLN A 659 35.90 -30.90 -26.07
N ILE A 660 34.90 -30.25 -25.47
CA ILE A 660 34.14 -30.87 -24.39
C ILE A 660 33.04 -31.70 -25.03
N LYS A 661 33.33 -33.00 -25.20
CA LYS A 661 32.32 -34.04 -25.41
C LYS A 661 31.31 -33.98 -24.27
N GLN A 662 30.04 -33.82 -24.62
CA GLN A 662 28.92 -34.07 -23.73
C GLN A 662 28.94 -35.55 -23.32
N ASN A 663 29.37 -35.83 -22.10
CA ASN A 663 29.10 -37.10 -21.43
C ASN A 663 28.62 -36.84 -20.00
N THR A 664 27.71 -37.72 -19.60
CA THR A 664 26.95 -37.82 -18.36
C THR A 664 27.81 -38.13 -17.12
N LEU A 665 27.33 -37.67 -15.94
CA LEU A 665 27.64 -38.07 -14.53
C LEU A 665 28.94 -37.50 -13.86
N PRO A 666 29.16 -37.68 -12.53
CA PRO A 666 28.65 -36.93 -11.37
C PRO A 666 29.74 -36.18 -10.56
N LEU A 667 29.32 -35.33 -9.60
CA LEU A 667 30.05 -34.64 -8.49
C LEU A 667 31.57 -34.90 -8.30
N LEU A 668 32.37 -33.83 -8.15
CA LEU A 668 33.36 -33.69 -7.06
C LEU A 668 33.91 -32.27 -6.89
N GLN A 669 33.99 -31.87 -5.62
CA GLN A 669 34.46 -30.60 -5.08
C GLN A 669 35.96 -30.40 -5.28
N LYS A 670 36.36 -29.18 -5.64
CA LYS A 670 37.58 -28.56 -5.09
C LYS A 670 37.23 -27.16 -4.57
N PRO A 671 37.60 -26.83 -3.32
CA PRO A 671 37.33 -25.51 -2.76
C PRO A 671 38.28 -24.50 -3.42
N LEU A 672 37.78 -23.71 -4.37
CA LEU A 672 38.51 -22.53 -4.83
C LEU A 672 38.60 -21.55 -3.65
N HIS A 673 39.82 -21.34 -3.17
CA HIS A 673 40.09 -20.39 -2.10
C HIS A 673 39.59 -19.00 -2.48
N ARG A 674 38.68 -18.54 -1.60
CA ARG A 674 37.90 -17.31 -1.56
C ARG A 674 38.73 -16.05 -1.80
N HIS A 675 38.27 -15.21 -2.72
CA HIS A 675 38.33 -13.75 -2.58
C HIS A 675 36.93 -13.22 -2.90
N ILE A 676 36.28 -12.61 -1.90
CA ILE A 676 35.05 -11.83 -2.15
C ILE A 676 35.52 -10.59 -2.93
N PRO A 677 35.06 -10.37 -4.16
CA PRO A 677 35.49 -9.20 -4.92
C PRO A 677 35.10 -7.94 -4.13
N PRO A 678 36.03 -6.99 -3.89
CA PRO A 678 35.79 -5.81 -3.07
C PRO A 678 34.52 -5.04 -3.48
N GLY A 679 34.21 -5.02 -4.78
CA GLY A 679 33.01 -4.39 -5.32
C GLY A 679 31.67 -4.96 -4.80
N MET A 680 31.63 -6.22 -4.34
CA MET A 680 30.42 -6.83 -3.78
C MET A 680 30.15 -6.35 -2.35
N LEU A 681 31.20 -6.24 -1.52
CA LEU A 681 31.09 -5.68 -0.17
C LEU A 681 30.73 -4.19 -0.23
N ILE A 682 31.31 -3.48 -1.20
CA ILE A 682 31.02 -2.07 -1.47
C ILE A 682 29.59 -1.89 -1.97
N GLY A 683 29.10 -2.72 -2.89
CA GLY A 683 27.74 -2.63 -3.43
C GLY A 683 26.64 -2.96 -2.42
N VAL A 684 26.81 -4.03 -1.62
CA VAL A 684 25.87 -4.35 -0.53
C VAL A 684 25.93 -3.27 0.54
N GLY A 685 27.14 -2.85 0.95
CA GLY A 685 27.34 -1.78 1.92
C GLY A 685 26.69 -0.46 1.47
N LEU A 686 26.80 -0.09 0.20
CA LEU A 686 26.21 1.14 -0.36
C LEU A 686 24.68 1.06 -0.47
N VAL A 687 24.10 -0.06 -0.89
CA VAL A 687 22.63 -0.22 -0.92
C VAL A 687 22.06 -0.18 0.50
N THR A 688 22.71 -0.86 1.45
CA THR A 688 22.34 -0.79 2.86
C THR A 688 22.53 0.63 3.42
N MET A 689 23.61 1.32 3.05
CA MET A 689 23.86 2.71 3.46
C MET A 689 22.82 3.67 2.86
N VAL A 690 22.41 3.53 1.60
CA VAL A 690 21.34 4.34 0.98
C VAL A 690 20.00 4.10 1.65
N LEU A 691 19.67 2.85 1.95
CA LEU A 691 18.44 2.50 2.68
C LEU A 691 18.45 3.02 4.13
N LEU A 692 19.63 3.07 4.77
CA LEU A 692 19.80 3.64 6.10
C LEU A 692 19.93 5.18 6.09
N SER A 693 20.40 5.79 5.00
CA SER A 693 20.59 7.24 4.90
C SER A 693 19.29 7.99 4.67
N ILE A 694 18.31 7.38 3.99
CA ILE A 694 16.98 7.97 3.76
C ILE A 694 16.35 8.47 5.08
N PRO A 695 16.40 7.73 6.20
CA PRO A 695 15.92 8.23 7.50
C PRO A 695 16.97 8.91 8.40
N LEU A 696 18.28 8.80 8.14
CA LEU A 696 19.34 9.45 8.94
C LEU A 696 19.61 10.91 8.52
N VAL A 697 19.33 11.27 7.26
CA VAL A 697 19.51 12.63 6.75
C VAL A 697 18.62 13.66 7.49
N PRO A 698 17.35 13.38 7.83
CA PRO A 698 16.53 14.26 8.68
C PRO A 698 17.13 14.51 10.08
N LEU A 699 17.75 13.50 10.70
CA LEU A 699 18.37 13.62 12.03
C LEU A 699 19.61 14.53 12.02
N GLY A 700 20.31 14.63 10.90
CA GLY A 700 21.48 15.51 10.73
C GLY A 700 21.16 16.92 10.21
N MET A 701 19.96 17.14 9.66
CA MET A 701 19.59 18.41 9.01
C MET A 701 19.11 19.49 9.99
N GLY A 702 18.63 19.12 11.18
CA GLY A 702 17.93 20.07 12.05
C GLY A 702 16.61 20.52 11.43
N ILE A 703 15.56 20.60 12.24
CA ILE A 703 14.25 21.10 11.79
C ILE A 703 14.47 22.54 11.32
N PRO A 704 14.05 22.93 10.09
CA PRO A 704 14.12 24.33 9.67
C PRO A 704 13.35 25.18 10.69
N LYS A 705 14.06 26.03 11.43
CA LYS A 705 13.47 26.97 12.40
C LYS A 705 12.97 28.27 11.75
N GLY A 706 12.87 28.32 10.43
CA GLY A 706 12.46 29.52 9.71
C GLY A 706 11.03 29.40 9.22
N SER A 707 10.13 30.22 9.77
CA SER A 707 8.89 30.56 9.09
C SER A 707 9.27 31.23 7.77
N ALA A 708 8.90 30.63 6.65
CA ALA A 708 9.02 31.29 5.36
C ALA A 708 8.07 32.50 5.38
N GLY A 709 8.62 33.72 5.50
CA GLY A 709 7.84 34.94 5.35
C GLY A 709 7.12 34.91 3.99
N GLN A 710 5.81 35.16 3.99
CA GLN A 710 5.01 35.11 2.77
C GLN A 710 5.35 36.30 1.85
N PRO A 711 5.75 36.07 0.59
CA PRO A 711 6.08 37.13 -0.34
C PRO A 711 4.84 37.90 -0.82
N VAL A 712 5.03 39.18 -1.18
CA VAL A 712 4.01 39.99 -1.85
C VAL A 712 4.03 39.68 -3.35
N LEU A 713 2.93 39.15 -3.88
CA LEU A 713 2.79 38.78 -5.28
C LEU A 713 2.26 39.96 -6.09
N SER A 714 2.97 40.40 -7.14
CA SER A 714 2.46 41.43 -8.05
C SER A 714 1.30 40.93 -8.93
N GLN A 715 1.29 39.62 -9.22
CA GLN A 715 0.26 38.92 -9.99
C GLN A 715 0.13 37.48 -9.48
N LEU A 716 -1.08 36.94 -9.49
CA LEU A 716 -1.32 35.54 -9.13
C LEU A 716 -0.88 34.60 -10.25
N PRO A 717 -0.12 33.53 -9.96
CA PRO A 717 0.10 32.44 -10.89
C PRO A 717 -1.22 31.87 -11.45
N GLU A 718 -1.25 31.39 -12.70
CA GLU A 718 -2.46 30.84 -13.34
C GLU A 718 -3.14 29.69 -12.56
N HIS A 719 -2.40 29.04 -11.65
CA HIS A 719 -2.84 27.93 -10.80
C HIS A 719 -2.97 28.28 -9.32
N ALA A 720 -2.82 29.55 -8.94
CA ALA A 720 -2.90 29.98 -7.55
C ALA A 720 -4.35 29.90 -7.05
N ASN A 721 -4.58 29.17 -5.97
CA ASN A 721 -5.88 29.06 -5.29
C ASN A 721 -5.79 29.56 -3.84
N GLY A 722 -6.88 30.13 -3.34
CA GLY A 722 -7.07 30.58 -1.96
C GLY A 722 -7.53 32.04 -1.85
N ALA A 723 -7.53 32.56 -0.62
CA ALA A 723 -7.80 33.96 -0.33
C ALA A 723 -6.51 34.77 -0.12
N TYR A 724 -6.56 36.04 -0.50
CA TYR A 724 -5.43 36.96 -0.52
C TYR A 724 -5.88 38.34 0.00
N LEU A 725 -4.98 39.07 0.65
CA LEU A 725 -5.14 40.49 0.96
C LEU A 725 -4.56 41.33 -0.17
N ALA A 726 -5.36 42.25 -0.71
CA ALA A 726 -4.90 43.29 -1.60
C ALA A 726 -4.28 44.41 -0.75
N VAL A 727 -2.98 44.63 -0.95
CA VAL A 727 -2.19 45.57 -0.16
C VAL A 727 -1.53 46.65 -1.03
N ASN A 728 -1.46 47.86 -0.50
CA ASN A 728 -0.78 48.99 -1.13
C ASN A 728 -0.19 49.95 -0.08
N ASP A 729 1.12 50.22 -0.14
CA ASP A 729 1.81 51.14 0.78
C ASP A 729 2.09 52.54 0.19
N GLY A 730 1.52 52.84 -0.98
CA GLY A 730 1.76 54.07 -1.74
C GLY A 730 2.92 53.98 -2.74
N THR A 731 3.80 52.98 -2.62
CA THR A 731 4.91 52.72 -3.56
C THR A 731 4.84 51.34 -4.20
N ARG A 732 4.21 50.36 -3.54
CA ARG A 732 4.12 48.96 -3.95
C ARG A 732 2.68 48.48 -3.79
N SER A 733 2.14 47.81 -4.80
CA SER A 733 0.83 47.17 -4.77
C SER A 733 0.95 45.68 -5.10
N GLY A 734 0.24 44.82 -4.38
CA GLY A 734 0.26 43.39 -4.65
C GLY A 734 -0.73 42.59 -3.78
N LEU A 735 -0.59 41.27 -3.83
CA LEU A 735 -1.44 40.30 -3.16
C LEU A 735 -0.62 39.49 -2.16
N VAL A 736 -1.07 39.44 -0.91
CA VAL A 736 -0.49 38.62 0.16
C VAL A 736 -1.42 37.45 0.41
N LYS A 737 -0.94 36.21 0.30
CA LYS A 737 -1.77 35.03 0.55
C LYS A 737 -2.19 34.99 2.02
N LEU A 738 -3.45 34.72 2.32
CA LEU A 738 -3.90 34.53 3.69
C LEU A 738 -3.49 33.15 4.21
N PHE A 739 -3.31 33.02 5.53
CA PHE A 739 -2.97 31.74 6.16
C PHE A 739 -4.20 30.82 6.17
N PRO A 740 -4.23 29.72 5.38
CA PRO A 740 -5.42 28.89 5.23
C PRO A 740 -5.46 27.78 6.30
N TRP A 741 -6.66 27.42 6.72
CA TRP A 741 -6.92 26.25 7.55
C TRP A 741 -8.27 25.61 7.19
N SER A 742 -8.41 24.29 7.34
CA SER A 742 -9.62 23.56 6.95
C SER A 742 -10.70 23.52 8.03
N PHE A 743 -10.42 24.03 9.24
CA PHE A 743 -11.33 24.09 10.38
C PHE A 743 -11.11 25.40 11.17
N PRO A 744 -12.06 25.85 12.01
CA PRO A 744 -11.79 26.98 12.86
C PRO A 744 -10.82 26.56 13.97
N LEU A 745 -9.73 27.30 14.13
CA LEU A 745 -8.75 27.12 15.20
C LEU A 745 -9.24 27.75 16.50
N ASP A 746 -8.99 27.05 17.62
CA ASP A 746 -9.26 27.55 18.97
C ASP A 746 -8.30 28.69 19.35
N ASP A 747 -7.04 28.62 18.88
CA ASP A 747 -6.01 29.64 19.05
C ASP A 747 -5.64 30.30 17.71
N PHE A 748 -5.44 31.61 17.72
CA PHE A 748 -5.05 32.35 16.52
C PHE A 748 -3.62 31.98 16.07
N PRO A 749 -3.41 31.53 14.81
CA PRO A 749 -2.11 31.05 14.37
C PRO A 749 -1.08 32.19 14.29
N GLU A 750 0.05 32.04 14.99
CA GLU A 750 1.12 33.05 15.05
C GLU A 750 1.77 33.33 13.69
N GLU A 751 1.66 32.38 12.76
CA GLU A 751 2.18 32.42 11.39
C GLU A 751 1.30 33.24 10.43
N SER A 752 0.16 33.75 10.91
CA SER A 752 -0.75 34.56 10.12
C SER A 752 -0.10 35.87 9.68
N PRO A 753 -0.34 36.33 8.43
CA PRO A 753 0.19 37.61 7.97
C PRO A 753 -0.31 38.75 8.85
N THR A 754 0.60 39.64 9.26
CA THR A 754 0.32 40.84 10.04
C THR A 754 0.54 42.07 9.17
N ILE A 755 -0.49 42.88 8.93
CA ILE A 755 -0.48 43.99 7.96
C ILE A 755 -1.02 45.27 8.61
N SER A 756 -0.49 46.43 8.20
CA SER A 756 -0.94 47.73 8.71
C SER A 756 -2.32 48.11 8.14
N PRO A 757 -3.25 48.67 8.95
CA PRO A 757 -4.59 49.02 8.50
C PRO A 757 -4.61 49.93 7.27
N ASN A 758 -3.66 50.85 7.17
CA ASN A 758 -3.56 51.83 6.09
C ASN A 758 -3.11 51.21 4.75
N GLN A 759 -2.61 49.97 4.78
CA GLN A 759 -2.12 49.27 3.59
C GLN A 759 -3.16 48.34 2.98
N ILE A 760 -4.27 48.05 3.67
CA ILE A 760 -5.26 47.07 3.19
C ILE A 760 -6.27 47.75 2.28
N GLN A 761 -6.34 47.31 1.02
CA GLN A 761 -7.31 47.81 0.04
C GLN A 761 -8.57 46.94 -0.04
N GLY A 762 -8.43 45.64 0.21
CA GLY A 762 -9.52 44.68 0.13
C GLY A 762 -9.04 43.24 0.22
N LEU A 763 -9.97 42.31 0.02
CA LEU A 763 -9.69 40.88 -0.06
C LEU A 763 -9.93 40.39 -1.48
N PHE A 764 -9.11 39.45 -1.92
CA PHE A 764 -9.20 38.85 -3.23
C PHE A 764 -9.20 37.33 -3.09
N ILE A 765 -10.19 36.66 -3.67
CA ILE A 765 -10.33 35.21 -3.62
C ILE A 765 -10.19 34.66 -5.03
N ASN A 766 -9.32 33.67 -5.19
CA ASN A 766 -9.16 32.92 -6.42
C ASN A 766 -9.40 31.44 -6.12
N GLN A 767 -10.55 30.90 -6.52
CA GLN A 767 -10.87 29.49 -6.29
C GLN A 767 -11.78 28.95 -7.38
N LYS A 768 -11.64 27.67 -7.72
CA LYS A 768 -12.50 27.03 -8.72
C LYS A 768 -13.87 26.70 -8.11
N GLY A 769 -14.93 27.24 -8.69
CA GLY A 769 -16.30 27.05 -8.21
C GLY A 769 -16.64 27.98 -7.04
N LEU A 770 -16.77 29.28 -7.32
CA LEU A 770 -17.28 30.22 -6.30
C LEU A 770 -18.74 29.88 -5.98
N ASP A 771 -19.03 29.74 -4.68
CA ASP A 771 -20.38 29.69 -4.13
C ASP A 771 -21.00 31.11 -4.02
N ASP A 772 -22.22 31.24 -3.49
CA ASP A 772 -22.90 32.52 -3.28
C ASP A 772 -22.01 33.51 -2.49
N PRO A 773 -21.73 34.72 -3.01
CA PRO A 773 -20.89 35.73 -2.36
C PRO A 773 -21.29 36.08 -0.92
N THR A 774 -22.56 35.89 -0.54
CA THR A 774 -23.05 36.13 0.84
C THR A 774 -22.53 35.14 1.88
N ARG A 775 -22.01 33.98 1.43
CA ARG A 775 -21.46 32.93 2.29
C ARG A 775 -19.99 33.14 2.66
N TYR A 776 -19.33 34.12 2.06
CA TYR A 776 -17.97 34.52 2.36
C TYR A 776 -18.02 35.64 3.40
N GLN A 777 -17.62 35.31 4.62
CA GLN A 777 -17.84 36.16 5.78
C GLN A 777 -16.51 36.45 6.46
N LEU A 778 -16.27 37.72 6.75
CA LEU A 778 -15.12 38.16 7.51
C LEU A 778 -15.57 38.44 8.95
N PHE A 779 -14.89 37.85 9.93
CA PHE A 779 -15.14 38.08 11.35
C PHE A 779 -13.92 38.73 11.99
N HIS A 780 -14.18 39.73 12.83
CA HIS A 780 -13.21 40.26 13.77
C HIS A 780 -13.25 39.41 15.03
N LEU A 781 -12.16 38.72 15.34
CA LEU A 781 -12.11 37.70 16.38
C LEU A 781 -12.04 38.26 17.79
N ASP A 782 -11.61 39.51 17.96
CA ASP A 782 -11.48 40.10 19.30
C ASP A 782 -12.85 40.50 19.88
N ASP A 783 -13.76 41.01 19.03
CA ASP A 783 -15.11 41.44 19.44
C ASP A 783 -16.21 40.48 18.96
N GLY A 784 -15.88 39.51 18.10
CA GLY A 784 -16.80 38.52 17.52
C GLY A 784 -17.75 39.08 16.46
N GLU A 785 -17.58 40.33 16.04
CA GLU A 785 -18.47 40.98 15.08
C GLU A 785 -18.13 40.61 13.62
N GLN A 786 -19.18 40.50 12.80
CA GLN A 786 -19.04 40.29 11.37
C GLN A 786 -18.77 41.63 10.65
N VAL A 787 -17.73 41.67 9.83
CA VAL A 787 -17.39 42.85 9.04
C VAL A 787 -18.16 42.86 7.73
N SER A 788 -18.86 43.96 7.46
CA SER A 788 -19.63 44.14 6.22
C SER A 788 -18.73 44.49 5.02
N LEU A 789 -18.66 43.59 4.05
CA LEU A 789 -17.89 43.76 2.80
C LEU A 789 -18.82 43.98 1.60
N GLN A 790 -18.37 44.71 0.59
CA GLN A 790 -19.00 44.69 -0.74
C GLN A 790 -18.28 43.66 -1.60
N THR A 791 -19.02 42.70 -2.13
CA THR A 791 -18.48 41.64 -2.98
C THR A 791 -18.76 41.95 -4.45
N ARG A 792 -17.75 41.78 -5.29
CA ARG A 792 -17.83 41.91 -6.74
C ARG A 792 -17.21 40.69 -7.37
N GLU A 793 -17.99 39.94 -8.14
CA GLU A 793 -17.46 38.83 -8.91
C GLU A 793 -16.66 39.38 -10.10
N VAL A 794 -15.37 39.07 -10.15
CA VAL A 794 -14.43 39.54 -11.18
C VAL A 794 -14.37 38.56 -12.34
N SER A 795 -14.48 37.27 -12.05
CA SER A 795 -14.56 36.19 -13.04
C SER A 795 -15.54 35.12 -12.57
N PHE A 796 -16.49 34.76 -13.44
CA PHE A 796 -17.54 33.78 -13.14
C PHE A 796 -16.96 32.48 -12.57
N GLN A 797 -17.42 32.11 -11.37
CA GLN A 797 -17.01 30.92 -10.62
C GLN A 797 -15.49 30.78 -10.37
N ARG A 798 -14.71 31.86 -10.46
CA ARG A 798 -13.26 31.79 -10.31
C ARG A 798 -12.63 32.87 -9.45
N GLN A 799 -13.07 34.13 -9.57
CA GLN A 799 -12.46 35.24 -8.84
C GLN A 799 -13.50 36.16 -8.21
N LEU A 800 -13.35 36.39 -6.91
CA LEU A 800 -14.22 37.24 -6.11
C LEU A 800 -13.37 38.32 -5.43
N GLU A 801 -13.70 39.58 -5.68
CA GLU A 801 -13.07 40.72 -5.04
C GLU A 801 -14.01 41.26 -3.95
N MET A 802 -13.46 41.60 -2.79
CA MET A 802 -14.21 42.13 -1.67
C MET A 802 -13.61 43.46 -1.23
N THR A 803 -14.37 44.53 -1.40
CA THR A 803 -13.95 45.88 -1.05
C THR A 803 -14.45 46.25 0.34
N LEU A 804 -13.57 46.87 1.12
CA LEU A 804 -13.86 47.38 2.46
C LEU A 804 -14.75 48.63 2.39
N ARG A 805 -15.82 48.70 3.21
CA ARG A 805 -16.64 49.91 3.35
C ARG A 805 -16.01 50.93 4.31
N THR A 806 -15.26 50.43 5.29
CA THR A 806 -14.51 51.20 6.29
C THR A 806 -13.16 50.52 6.53
N PRO A 807 -12.11 51.26 6.92
CA PRO A 807 -10.84 50.66 7.32
C PRO A 807 -11.04 49.60 8.42
N LEU A 808 -10.30 48.50 8.34
CA LEU A 808 -10.37 47.43 9.35
C LEU A 808 -9.75 47.93 10.67
N PRO A 809 -10.46 47.80 11.81
CA PRO A 809 -9.86 48.10 13.12
C PRO A 809 -8.69 47.16 13.43
N THR A 810 -7.86 47.56 14.39
CA THR A 810 -6.74 46.74 14.86
C THR A 810 -7.27 45.47 15.51
N GLY A 811 -6.68 44.32 15.20
CA GLY A 811 -7.11 43.05 15.78
C GLY A 811 -6.88 41.83 14.90
N LYS A 812 -7.44 40.70 15.35
CA LYS A 812 -7.36 39.39 14.68
C LYS A 812 -8.59 39.16 13.82
N TYR A 813 -8.39 38.55 12.65
CA TYR A 813 -9.47 38.30 11.71
C TYR A 813 -9.46 36.85 11.22
N VAL A 814 -10.66 36.33 10.97
CA VAL A 814 -10.87 35.11 10.20
C VAL A 814 -11.81 35.39 9.04
N LEU A 815 -11.34 35.08 7.84
CA LEU A 815 -12.16 35.02 6.64
C LEU A 815 -12.64 33.58 6.46
N ASP A 816 -13.94 33.40 6.60
CA ASP A 816 -14.61 32.12 6.50
C ASP A 816 -15.28 32.00 5.13
N ILE A 817 -14.81 31.05 4.31
CA ILE A 817 -15.25 30.88 2.93
C ILE A 817 -15.68 29.44 2.63
N PRO A 818 -16.65 29.23 1.74
CA PRO A 818 -16.98 27.91 1.22
C PRO A 818 -15.79 27.33 0.44
N SER A 819 -15.43 26.07 0.70
CA SER A 819 -14.37 25.41 -0.06
C SER A 819 -14.81 25.13 -1.50
N GLY A 820 -13.94 25.35 -2.49
CA GLY A 820 -14.23 25.11 -3.91
C GLY A 820 -14.39 23.63 -4.33
N GLY A 821 -14.59 22.72 -3.38
CA GLY A 821 -14.69 21.27 -3.59
C GLY A 821 -16.13 20.75 -3.63
N MET A 822 -16.33 19.55 -4.23
CA MET A 822 -17.67 18.93 -4.42
C MET A 822 -18.34 18.43 -3.12
N PHE A 823 -17.70 18.62 -1.96
CA PHE A 823 -18.27 18.38 -0.63
C PHE A 823 -18.22 19.74 0.07
N ALA A 824 -19.38 20.30 0.38
CA ALA A 824 -19.54 21.65 0.92
C ALA A 824 -18.89 21.81 2.31
N GLY A 825 -17.56 21.97 2.34
CA GLY A 825 -16.77 22.31 3.52
C GLY A 825 -16.55 23.83 3.64
N ARG A 826 -15.92 24.25 4.74
CA ARG A 826 -15.50 25.64 4.97
C ARG A 826 -13.99 25.71 5.09
N GLU A 827 -13.38 26.76 4.56
CA GLU A 827 -11.98 27.10 4.75
C GLU A 827 -11.89 28.42 5.51
N TYR A 828 -10.98 28.47 6.47
CA TYR A 828 -10.78 29.58 7.39
C TYR A 828 -9.43 30.20 7.10
N TYR A 829 -9.41 31.50 6.85
CA TYR A 829 -8.22 32.24 6.46
C TYR A 829 -7.90 33.29 7.52
N TYR A 830 -6.74 33.17 8.16
CA TYR A 830 -6.37 34.00 9.31
C TYR A 830 -5.41 35.12 8.92
N PHE A 831 -5.60 36.31 9.51
CA PHE A 831 -4.68 37.44 9.43
C PHE A 831 -4.83 38.41 10.61
N ARG A 832 -3.81 39.22 10.83
CA ARG A 832 -3.77 40.24 11.90
C ARG A 832 -3.63 41.63 11.29
N VAL A 833 -4.38 42.58 11.82
CA VAL A 833 -4.27 43.99 11.50
C VAL A 833 -3.61 44.68 12.68
N ASP A 834 -2.41 45.25 12.47
CA ASP A 834 -1.62 45.89 13.52
C ASP A 834 -0.97 47.18 12.99
N PRO A 835 -1.21 48.36 13.60
CA PRO A 835 -0.55 49.61 13.24
C PRO A 835 0.97 49.55 13.28
N ALA A 836 1.55 48.66 14.11
CA ALA A 836 2.99 48.47 14.26
C ALA A 836 3.62 47.58 13.18
N ALA A 837 2.83 47.02 12.25
CA ALA A 837 3.34 46.20 11.16
C ALA A 837 4.25 47.04 10.23
N MET A 838 5.53 46.63 10.10
CA MET A 838 6.52 47.28 9.22
C MET A 838 6.20 47.06 7.73
N SER A 839 6.83 47.86 6.86
CA SER A 839 6.67 47.89 5.40
C SER A 839 6.62 46.51 4.72
N LEU A 840 5.80 46.39 3.68
CA LEU A 840 5.58 45.17 2.90
C LEU A 840 6.90 44.47 2.46
N PRO A 841 7.00 43.13 2.54
CA PRO A 841 8.18 42.37 2.09
C PRO A 841 8.50 42.60 0.61
N ALA A 842 9.72 42.22 0.18
CA ALA A 842 10.17 42.41 -1.21
C ALA A 842 9.21 41.77 -2.23
N LEU A 843 8.91 42.52 -3.30
CA LEU A 843 8.07 42.05 -4.41
C LEU A 843 8.73 40.87 -5.13
N GLU A 844 8.09 39.70 -5.08
CA GLU A 844 8.50 38.57 -5.90
C GLU A 844 7.88 38.75 -7.29
N THR A 845 8.64 39.36 -8.20
CA THR A 845 8.28 39.36 -9.62
C THR A 845 8.58 37.97 -10.16
N LEU A 846 7.56 37.23 -10.59
CA LEU A 846 7.75 36.02 -11.41
C LEU A 846 8.74 36.37 -12.54
N PRO A 847 9.70 35.49 -12.87
CA PRO A 847 10.67 35.77 -13.91
C PRO A 847 9.93 36.17 -15.19
N LYS A 848 10.15 37.41 -15.63
CA LYS A 848 9.62 37.94 -16.89
C LYS A 848 9.97 36.98 -18.01
N THR A 849 8.99 36.26 -18.54
CA THR A 849 9.04 35.88 -19.95
C THR A 849 9.20 37.19 -20.73
N ALA A 850 10.25 37.24 -21.55
CA ALA A 850 10.70 38.45 -22.22
C ALA A 850 9.55 39.28 -22.81
N SER A 851 9.57 40.58 -22.49
CA SER A 851 8.76 41.59 -23.15
C SER A 851 9.00 41.55 -24.67
N LEU A 852 7.97 41.24 -25.44
CA LEU A 852 7.85 41.76 -26.80
C LEU A 852 7.06 43.07 -26.72
N THR A 853 7.67 44.08 -27.30
CA THR A 853 7.44 45.51 -27.21
C THR A 853 6.13 45.99 -27.85
N ASP A 854 5.74 47.20 -27.43
CA ASP A 854 4.73 48.08 -27.99
C ASP A 854 4.71 48.14 -29.53
N GLU A 855 3.69 47.56 -30.16
CA GLU A 855 3.14 48.04 -31.44
C GLU A 855 1.61 47.79 -31.47
N PRO A 856 0.81 48.74 -31.99
CA PRO A 856 -0.63 48.58 -32.10
C PRO A 856 -0.97 47.75 -33.35
N ILE A 857 -1.40 46.51 -33.14
CA ILE A 857 -1.80 45.56 -34.20
C ILE A 857 -3.30 45.20 -34.00
N PRO A 858 -4.07 45.06 -35.10
CA PRO A 858 -5.44 45.56 -35.22
C PRO A 858 -6.53 44.67 -34.61
N GLN A 859 -7.75 45.21 -34.52
CA GLN A 859 -9.00 44.60 -34.05
C GLN A 859 -9.50 43.37 -34.86
N SER A 860 -8.61 42.51 -35.36
CA SER A 860 -8.96 41.30 -36.08
C SER A 860 -8.02 40.13 -35.78
N SER A 861 -8.12 39.55 -34.59
CA SER A 861 -7.74 38.15 -34.37
C SER A 861 -8.55 37.55 -33.23
N ARG A 862 -9.52 36.70 -33.61
CA ARG A 862 -10.32 35.85 -32.74
C ARG A 862 -9.44 34.96 -31.84
N ALA A 863 -9.92 34.73 -30.62
CA ALA A 863 -9.76 33.54 -29.77
C ALA A 863 -8.37 32.90 -29.65
N ALA A 864 -7.78 32.95 -28.45
CA ALA A 864 -6.75 31.99 -28.06
C ALA A 864 -7.32 30.56 -28.22
N SER A 865 -6.69 29.77 -29.09
CA SER A 865 -7.14 28.43 -29.46
C SER A 865 -7.16 27.49 -28.24
N PRO A 866 -8.24 26.70 -28.01
CA PRO A 866 -8.17 25.56 -27.11
C PRO A 866 -6.98 24.68 -27.52
N GLY A 867 -6.20 24.21 -26.53
CA GLY A 867 -4.93 23.55 -26.80
C GLY A 867 -5.07 22.44 -27.84
N PHE A 868 -4.25 22.51 -28.91
CA PHE A 868 -4.16 21.61 -30.07
C PHE A 868 -4.46 20.11 -29.80
N TRP A 869 -4.14 19.60 -28.61
CA TRP A 869 -4.38 18.21 -28.21
C TRP A 869 -5.84 17.87 -27.86
N LEU A 870 -6.66 18.84 -27.44
CA LEU A 870 -8.08 18.62 -27.09
C LEU A 870 -8.94 18.26 -28.31
N GLU A 871 -8.55 18.72 -29.50
CA GLU A 871 -9.23 18.40 -30.77
C GLU A 871 -8.63 17.17 -31.46
N ILE A 872 -7.30 16.99 -31.37
CA ILE A 872 -6.59 15.90 -32.05
C ILE A 872 -6.85 14.53 -31.44
N LEU A 873 -6.97 14.44 -30.11
CA LEU A 873 -7.17 13.15 -29.43
C LEU A 873 -8.58 12.55 -29.68
N PRO A 874 -9.68 13.32 -29.66
CA PRO A 874 -10.97 12.85 -30.13
C PRO A 874 -10.98 12.56 -31.63
N LEU A 875 -10.29 13.37 -32.45
CA LEU A 875 -10.18 13.13 -33.89
C LEU A 875 -9.46 11.83 -34.21
N SER A 876 -8.31 11.56 -33.57
CA SER A 876 -7.59 10.30 -33.73
C SER A 876 -8.44 9.11 -33.31
N SER A 877 -9.17 9.24 -32.19
CA SER A 877 -10.09 8.21 -31.69
C SER A 877 -11.24 7.95 -32.66
N THR A 878 -11.77 9.00 -33.28
CA THR A 878 -12.81 8.94 -34.32
C THR A 878 -12.30 8.16 -35.53
N VAL A 879 -11.13 8.54 -36.05
CA VAL A 879 -10.51 7.89 -37.22
C VAL A 879 -10.19 6.43 -36.95
N ILE A 880 -9.56 6.12 -35.82
CA ILE A 880 -9.20 4.73 -35.45
C ILE A 880 -10.46 3.87 -35.30
N SER A 881 -11.48 4.38 -34.60
CA SER A 881 -12.74 3.65 -34.39
C SER A 881 -13.51 3.45 -35.70
N ALA A 882 -13.61 4.48 -36.55
CA ALA A 882 -14.25 4.39 -37.85
C ALA A 882 -13.52 3.40 -38.77
N TRP A 883 -12.18 3.41 -38.77
CA TRP A 883 -11.37 2.47 -39.53
C TRP A 883 -11.55 1.03 -39.04
N MET A 884 -11.62 0.84 -37.72
CA MET A 884 -11.87 -0.47 -37.11
C MET A 884 -13.26 -1.00 -37.48
N ALA A 885 -14.30 -0.15 -37.40
CA ALA A 885 -15.65 -0.49 -37.85
C ALA A 885 -15.66 -0.85 -39.36
N PHE A 886 -14.96 -0.09 -40.20
CA PHE A 886 -14.84 -0.36 -41.64
C PHE A 886 -14.17 -1.73 -41.92
N ILE A 887 -13.08 -2.06 -41.23
CA ILE A 887 -12.43 -3.37 -41.36
C ILE A 887 -13.40 -4.51 -41.01
N MET A 888 -14.15 -4.36 -39.92
CA MET A 888 -15.15 -5.36 -39.51
C MET A 888 -16.28 -5.48 -40.53
N LEU A 889 -16.83 -4.37 -41.01
CA LEU A 889 -17.88 -4.35 -42.04
C LEU A 889 -17.40 -4.98 -43.37
N ARG A 890 -16.16 -4.73 -43.79
CA ARG A 890 -15.57 -5.36 -44.97
C ARG A 890 -15.46 -6.88 -44.81
N ARG A 891 -15.08 -7.36 -43.62
CA ARG A 891 -15.01 -8.80 -43.31
C ARG A 891 -16.41 -9.44 -43.23
N MET A 892 -17.41 -8.69 -42.77
CA MET A 892 -18.80 -9.15 -42.76
C MET A 892 -19.36 -9.41 -44.17
N ARG A 893 -18.88 -8.69 -45.19
CA ARG A 893 -19.21 -8.98 -46.60
C ARG A 893 -18.72 -10.36 -47.06
N GLN A 894 -17.68 -10.91 -46.42
CA GLN A 894 -17.17 -12.25 -46.72
C GLN A 894 -17.90 -13.33 -45.90
N LYS A 895 -18.19 -13.07 -44.63
CA LYS A 895 -18.96 -13.99 -43.77
C LYS A 895 -19.61 -13.23 -42.62
N LEU A 896 -20.94 -13.28 -42.51
CA LEU A 896 -21.67 -12.67 -41.41
C LEU A 896 -21.42 -13.42 -40.10
N ARG A 897 -20.94 -12.71 -39.07
CA ARG A 897 -20.73 -13.24 -37.71
C ARG A 897 -21.40 -12.30 -36.70
N PRO A 898 -22.40 -12.76 -35.92
CA PRO A 898 -23.15 -11.89 -35.00
C PRO A 898 -22.30 -11.07 -34.02
N GLN A 899 -21.20 -11.65 -33.53
CA GLN A 899 -20.25 -10.96 -32.66
C GLN A 899 -19.50 -9.82 -33.36
N GLU A 900 -19.15 -10.00 -34.65
CA GLU A 900 -18.46 -8.97 -35.43
C GLU A 900 -19.44 -7.82 -35.77
N VAL A 901 -20.74 -8.12 -35.92
CA VAL A 901 -21.80 -7.10 -36.05
C VAL A 901 -21.87 -6.23 -34.80
N ALA A 902 -21.94 -6.86 -33.61
CA ALA A 902 -22.02 -6.14 -32.34
C ALA A 902 -20.79 -5.26 -32.09
N TRP A 903 -19.58 -5.75 -32.39
CA TRP A 903 -18.36 -4.96 -32.29
C TRP A 903 -18.30 -3.85 -33.32
N ALA A 904 -18.65 -4.10 -34.58
CA ALA A 904 -18.68 -3.07 -35.62
C ALA A 904 -19.62 -1.93 -35.24
N LEU A 905 -20.81 -2.26 -34.70
CA LEU A 905 -21.75 -1.28 -34.19
C LEU A 905 -21.14 -0.48 -33.03
N ALA A 906 -20.50 -1.15 -32.07
CA ALA A 906 -19.86 -0.45 -30.94
C ALA A 906 -18.74 0.51 -31.38
N PHE A 907 -17.89 0.12 -32.34
CA PHE A 907 -16.84 1.01 -32.87
C PHE A 907 -17.43 2.15 -33.71
N LEU A 908 -18.54 1.93 -34.42
CA LEU A 908 -19.25 3.00 -35.10
C LEU A 908 -19.83 4.01 -34.09
N MET A 909 -20.43 3.52 -33.00
CA MET A 909 -20.93 4.37 -31.92
C MET A 909 -19.79 5.15 -31.24
N PHE A 910 -18.63 4.52 -31.03
CA PHE A 910 -17.44 5.20 -30.52
C PHE A 910 -17.00 6.32 -31.47
N ALA A 911 -16.95 6.05 -32.77
CA ALA A 911 -16.60 7.04 -33.79
C ALA A 911 -17.61 8.20 -33.83
N ILE A 912 -18.92 7.91 -33.75
CA ILE A 912 -19.96 8.95 -33.70
C ILE A 912 -19.81 9.81 -32.45
N ALA A 913 -19.52 9.21 -31.30
CA ALA A 913 -19.34 9.95 -30.06
C ALA A 913 -18.08 10.85 -30.11
N ALA A 914 -16.93 10.27 -30.44
CA ALA A 914 -15.69 11.04 -30.56
C ALA A 914 -15.77 12.10 -31.68
N GLY A 915 -16.48 11.81 -32.78
CA GLY A 915 -16.72 12.77 -33.85
C GLY A 915 -17.68 13.88 -33.44
N SER A 916 -18.69 13.59 -32.62
CA SER A 916 -19.59 14.60 -32.04
C SER A 916 -18.84 15.57 -31.14
N GLN A 917 -17.81 15.10 -30.42
CA GLN A 917 -16.89 15.96 -29.67
C GLN A 917 -16.13 16.91 -30.61
N VAL A 918 -15.49 16.37 -31.65
CA VAL A 918 -14.73 17.19 -32.61
C VAL A 918 -15.61 18.23 -33.29
N VAL A 919 -16.80 17.83 -33.75
CA VAL A 919 -17.75 18.75 -34.40
C VAL A 919 -18.31 19.77 -33.40
N GLY A 920 -18.60 19.36 -32.17
CA GLY A 920 -19.07 20.27 -31.12
C GLY A 920 -18.03 21.32 -30.76
N ASP A 921 -16.75 20.94 -30.68
CA ASP A 921 -15.66 21.84 -30.34
C ASP A 921 -15.29 22.78 -31.52
N LEU A 922 -15.33 22.29 -32.76
CA LEU A 922 -14.95 23.07 -33.95
C LEU A 922 -16.08 23.91 -34.54
N ALA A 923 -17.31 23.40 -34.53
CA ALA A 923 -18.47 24.00 -35.19
C ALA A 923 -19.56 24.46 -34.21
N GLY A 924 -19.36 24.25 -32.91
CA GLY A 924 -20.28 24.61 -31.85
C GLY A 924 -21.19 23.46 -31.41
N TRP A 925 -21.45 23.39 -30.10
CA TRP A 925 -22.29 22.36 -29.51
C TRP A 925 -23.78 22.62 -29.74
N THR A 926 -24.49 21.58 -30.18
CA THR A 926 -25.96 21.57 -30.29
C THR A 926 -26.56 20.53 -29.35
N PRO A 927 -27.84 20.66 -28.93
CA PRO A 927 -28.48 19.67 -28.07
C PRO A 927 -28.47 18.27 -28.70
N THR A 928 -28.53 18.19 -30.03
CA THR A 928 -28.43 16.94 -30.78
C THR A 928 -27.04 16.32 -30.66
N LEU A 929 -25.97 17.11 -30.81
CA LEU A 929 -24.59 16.63 -30.64
C LEU A 929 -24.32 16.15 -29.22
N ALA A 930 -24.80 16.88 -28.20
CA ALA A 930 -24.69 16.48 -26.80
C ALA A 930 -25.37 15.12 -26.53
N ARG A 931 -26.59 14.92 -27.05
CA ARG A 931 -27.32 13.65 -26.94
C ARG A 931 -26.65 12.51 -27.69
N LEU A 932 -26.16 12.77 -28.92
CA LEU A 932 -25.44 11.79 -29.72
C LEU A 932 -24.14 11.34 -29.03
N TYR A 933 -23.36 12.28 -28.49
CA TYR A 933 -22.18 11.96 -27.71
C TYR A 933 -22.53 11.07 -26.51
N TYR A 934 -23.52 11.48 -25.73
CA TYR A 934 -23.83 10.81 -24.47
C TYR A 934 -24.42 9.40 -24.66
N VAL A 935 -25.41 9.24 -25.53
CA VAL A 935 -26.01 7.91 -25.83
C VAL A 935 -24.95 6.95 -26.34
N ASN A 936 -24.16 7.38 -27.33
CA ASN A 936 -23.21 6.50 -27.99
C ASN A 936 -22.00 6.24 -27.09
N GLY A 937 -21.27 7.29 -26.71
CA GLY A 937 -20.00 7.17 -26.01
C GLY A 937 -20.14 6.85 -24.53
N ALA A 938 -20.97 7.62 -23.81
CA ALA A 938 -21.06 7.47 -22.36
C ALA A 938 -21.87 6.23 -21.95
N THR A 939 -22.91 5.87 -22.70
CA THR A 939 -23.91 4.88 -22.25
C THR A 939 -23.81 3.52 -22.91
N LEU A 940 -23.73 3.44 -24.25
CA LEU A 940 -24.00 2.18 -24.96
C LEU A 940 -22.78 1.45 -25.53
N VAL A 941 -21.72 2.16 -25.92
CA VAL A 941 -20.53 1.58 -26.57
C VAL A 941 -19.97 0.36 -25.82
N VAL A 942 -19.78 0.48 -24.50
CA VAL A 942 -19.17 -0.59 -23.69
C VAL A 942 -20.10 -1.80 -23.57
N GLY A 943 -21.41 -1.56 -23.49
CA GLY A 943 -22.41 -2.63 -23.49
C GLY A 943 -22.37 -3.46 -24.77
N TRP A 944 -22.29 -2.81 -25.94
CA TRP A 944 -22.18 -3.50 -27.23
C TRP A 944 -20.83 -4.21 -27.44
N LEU A 945 -19.72 -3.66 -26.93
CA LEU A 945 -18.43 -4.36 -26.89
C LEU A 945 -18.50 -5.63 -26.02
N GLY A 946 -19.14 -5.53 -24.86
CA GLY A 946 -19.42 -6.64 -23.97
C GLY A 946 -20.31 -7.70 -24.63
N LEU A 947 -21.37 -7.29 -25.33
CA LEU A 947 -22.26 -8.19 -26.06
C LEU A 947 -21.51 -9.01 -27.11
N GLY A 948 -20.65 -8.40 -27.92
CA GLY A 948 -19.87 -9.17 -28.90
C GLY A 948 -18.98 -10.23 -28.23
N THR A 949 -18.44 -9.94 -27.05
CA THR A 949 -17.67 -10.91 -26.24
C THR A 949 -18.57 -11.99 -25.65
N TRP A 950 -19.76 -11.65 -25.17
CA TRP A 950 -20.78 -12.59 -24.70
C TRP A 950 -21.17 -13.59 -25.79
N LEU A 951 -21.42 -13.10 -27.02
CA LEU A 951 -21.77 -13.92 -28.17
C LEU A 951 -20.66 -14.93 -28.56
N VAL A 952 -19.39 -14.64 -28.21
CA VAL A 952 -18.25 -15.55 -28.42
C VAL A 952 -18.14 -16.60 -27.31
N LEU A 953 -18.34 -16.22 -26.05
CA LEU A 953 -18.12 -17.12 -24.91
C LEU A 953 -19.30 -18.07 -24.68
N ILE A 954 -20.52 -17.61 -24.94
CA ILE A 954 -21.74 -18.34 -24.62
C ILE A 954 -22.18 -19.20 -25.79
N HIS A 955 -22.11 -20.52 -25.59
CA HIS A 955 -22.45 -21.51 -26.61
C HIS A 955 -23.92 -21.96 -26.56
N LYS A 956 -24.64 -21.67 -25.46
CA LYS A 956 -26.05 -22.02 -25.31
C LYS A 956 -26.94 -20.99 -26.04
N PRO A 957 -27.79 -21.41 -27.01
CA PRO A 957 -28.56 -20.48 -27.86
C PRO A 957 -29.48 -19.53 -27.09
N TRP A 958 -30.19 -20.02 -26.07
CA TRP A 958 -31.13 -19.19 -25.31
C TRP A 958 -30.42 -18.09 -24.50
N LEU A 959 -29.29 -18.38 -23.85
CA LEU A 959 -28.48 -17.38 -23.12
C LEU A 959 -27.86 -16.35 -24.07
N ARG A 960 -27.49 -16.78 -25.27
CA ARG A 960 -26.97 -15.91 -26.31
C ARG A 960 -28.05 -14.92 -26.78
N ASN A 961 -29.25 -15.42 -27.04
CA ASN A 961 -30.40 -14.60 -27.44
C ASN A 961 -30.87 -13.69 -26.30
N LEU A 962 -30.84 -14.16 -25.05
CA LEU A 962 -31.17 -13.34 -23.88
C LEU A 962 -30.25 -12.11 -23.79
N GLY A 963 -28.93 -12.30 -23.92
CA GLY A 963 -27.98 -11.19 -23.90
C GLY A 963 -28.22 -10.19 -25.04
N LEU A 964 -28.53 -10.69 -26.25
CA LEU A 964 -28.85 -9.84 -27.41
C LEU A 964 -30.13 -9.02 -27.18
N TRP A 965 -31.24 -9.66 -26.80
CA TRP A 965 -32.51 -8.98 -26.56
C TRP A 965 -32.44 -8.01 -25.40
N ALA A 966 -31.78 -8.38 -24.31
CA ALA A 966 -31.55 -7.48 -23.19
C ALA A 966 -30.80 -6.22 -23.63
N MET A 967 -29.74 -6.35 -24.43
CA MET A 967 -28.99 -5.19 -24.92
C MET A 967 -29.79 -4.31 -25.88
N ILE A 968 -30.62 -4.90 -26.74
CA ILE A 968 -31.53 -4.15 -27.63
C ILE A 968 -32.53 -3.34 -26.81
N LEU A 969 -33.17 -3.95 -25.80
CA LEU A 969 -34.12 -3.28 -24.92
C LEU A 969 -33.45 -2.16 -24.10
N LEU A 970 -32.28 -2.44 -23.53
CA LEU A 970 -31.50 -1.43 -22.79
C LEU A 970 -31.05 -0.27 -23.68
N SER A 971 -30.71 -0.55 -24.95
CA SER A 971 -30.37 0.49 -25.93
C SER A 971 -31.58 1.38 -26.24
N GLY A 972 -32.75 0.80 -26.52
CA GLY A 972 -33.97 1.56 -26.75
C GLY A 972 -34.36 2.41 -25.54
N TYR A 973 -34.24 1.85 -24.33
CA TYR A 973 -34.52 2.55 -23.10
C TYR A 973 -33.56 3.72 -22.83
N ALA A 974 -32.24 3.50 -23.02
CA ALA A 974 -31.23 4.56 -22.89
C ALA A 974 -31.43 5.69 -23.91
N ILE A 975 -31.76 5.36 -25.17
CA ILE A 975 -32.08 6.35 -26.20
C ILE A 975 -33.29 7.19 -25.79
N GLY A 976 -34.35 6.55 -25.29
CA GLY A 976 -35.54 7.23 -24.79
C GLY A 976 -35.22 8.20 -23.65
N LEU A 977 -34.50 7.73 -22.62
CA LEU A 977 -34.12 8.57 -21.48
C LEU A 977 -33.25 9.77 -21.87
N VAL A 978 -32.26 9.60 -22.75
CA VAL A 978 -31.40 10.71 -23.19
C VAL A 978 -32.16 11.68 -24.10
N SER A 979 -33.05 11.17 -24.95
CA SER A 979 -33.87 12.02 -25.83
C SER A 979 -34.82 12.91 -25.03
N LEU A 980 -35.37 12.38 -23.94
CA LEU A 980 -36.25 13.10 -23.03
C LEU A 980 -35.51 13.98 -22.01
N SER A 981 -34.18 13.85 -21.90
CA SER A 981 -33.40 14.63 -20.94
C SER A 981 -33.24 16.09 -21.41
N PRO A 982 -33.55 17.08 -20.55
CA PRO A 982 -33.27 18.48 -20.82
C PRO A 982 -31.79 18.75 -21.09
N VAL A 983 -31.51 19.67 -22.01
CA VAL A 983 -30.17 20.21 -22.28
C VAL A 983 -30.18 21.68 -21.92
N ASP A 984 -29.25 22.10 -21.08
CA ASP A 984 -29.09 23.52 -20.71
C ASP A 984 -28.52 24.30 -21.90
N SER A 985 -29.37 25.08 -22.56
CA SER A 985 -28.98 25.87 -23.73
C SER A 985 -28.07 27.06 -23.41
N LEU A 986 -28.06 27.53 -22.15
CA LEU A 986 -27.24 28.68 -21.74
C LEU A 986 -25.77 28.29 -21.62
N ASN A 987 -25.50 27.08 -21.12
CA ASN A 987 -24.16 26.57 -20.88
C ASN A 987 -23.68 25.57 -21.95
N LEU A 988 -24.51 25.27 -22.96
CA LEU A 988 -24.18 24.30 -24.00
C LEU A 988 -22.89 24.64 -24.77
N ALA A 989 -22.64 25.92 -25.06
CA ALA A 989 -21.47 26.36 -25.80
C ALA A 989 -20.16 26.19 -25.01
N THR A 990 -20.22 26.23 -23.68
CA THR A 990 -19.05 26.18 -22.79
C THR A 990 -18.84 24.78 -22.19
N GLU A 991 -19.91 24.05 -21.90
CA GLU A 991 -19.86 22.73 -21.26
C GLU A 991 -20.05 21.55 -22.23
N GLY A 992 -20.49 21.83 -23.46
CA GLY A 992 -20.71 20.83 -24.49
C GLY A 992 -21.67 19.72 -24.04
N TRP A 993 -21.25 18.47 -24.16
CA TRP A 993 -22.09 17.32 -23.75
C TRP A 993 -22.40 17.28 -22.24
N HIS A 994 -21.66 18.01 -21.40
CA HIS A 994 -21.94 18.07 -19.96
C HIS A 994 -23.24 18.81 -19.63
N ALA A 995 -23.70 19.71 -20.51
CA ALA A 995 -24.95 20.46 -20.39
C ALA A 995 -26.22 19.58 -20.49
N LEU A 996 -26.08 18.30 -20.83
CA LEU A 996 -27.17 17.34 -20.75
C LEU A 996 -27.44 16.96 -19.28
N SER A 997 -28.67 17.22 -18.82
CA SER A 997 -29.11 16.79 -17.49
C SER A 997 -29.17 15.26 -17.39
N LYS A 998 -28.72 14.72 -16.25
CA LYS A 998 -28.54 13.27 -16.04
C LYS A 998 -29.43 12.80 -14.88
N PRO A 999 -30.70 12.47 -15.12
CA PRO A 999 -31.56 11.94 -14.07
C PRO A 999 -30.95 10.68 -13.44
N GLN A 1000 -31.21 10.46 -12.16
CA GLN A 1000 -30.60 9.38 -11.37
C GLN A 1000 -30.70 8.01 -12.06
N LEU A 1001 -31.84 7.74 -12.70
CA LEU A 1001 -32.08 6.50 -13.44
C LEU A 1001 -31.16 6.33 -14.66
N LEU A 1002 -30.92 7.39 -15.44
CA LEU A 1002 -29.99 7.38 -16.58
C LEU A 1002 -28.54 7.16 -16.11
N THR A 1003 -28.17 7.76 -14.98
CA THR A 1003 -26.85 7.59 -14.36
C THR A 1003 -26.63 6.15 -13.91
N VAL A 1004 -27.59 5.56 -13.18
CA VAL A 1004 -27.52 4.17 -12.73
C VAL A 1004 -27.48 3.20 -13.92
N LEU A 1005 -28.31 3.42 -14.94
CA LEU A 1005 -28.32 2.62 -16.16
C LEU A 1005 -26.96 2.63 -16.87
N THR A 1006 -26.38 3.82 -17.04
CA THR A 1006 -25.06 4.02 -17.65
C THR A 1006 -23.96 3.31 -16.86
N ILE A 1007 -23.99 3.42 -15.52
CA ILE A 1007 -23.05 2.71 -14.64
C ILE A 1007 -23.20 1.20 -14.79
N ALA A 1008 -24.42 0.68 -14.79
CA ALA A 1008 -24.68 -0.75 -14.88
C ALA A 1008 -24.21 -1.31 -16.24
N ILE A 1009 -24.57 -0.68 -17.35
CA ILE A 1009 -24.18 -1.10 -18.70
C ILE A 1009 -22.66 -1.09 -18.86
N ASN A 1010 -21.99 -0.01 -18.43
CA ASN A 1010 -20.54 0.08 -18.55
C ASN A 1010 -19.80 -0.91 -17.64
N SER A 1011 -20.27 -1.10 -16.40
CA SER A 1011 -19.61 -2.01 -15.45
C SER A 1011 -19.77 -3.46 -15.87
N LEU A 1012 -20.99 -3.88 -16.23
CA LEU A 1012 -21.26 -5.24 -16.70
C LEU A 1012 -20.62 -5.49 -18.06
N GLY A 1013 -20.68 -4.53 -18.98
CA GLY A 1013 -20.04 -4.61 -20.29
C GLY A 1013 -18.51 -4.74 -20.17
N THR A 1014 -17.88 -3.95 -19.30
CA THR A 1014 -16.43 -4.03 -19.03
C THR A 1014 -16.07 -5.38 -18.40
N LEU A 1015 -16.86 -5.85 -17.43
CA LEU A 1015 -16.64 -7.16 -16.79
C LEU A 1015 -16.66 -8.30 -17.82
N VAL A 1016 -17.65 -8.30 -18.70
CA VAL A 1016 -17.78 -9.33 -19.76
C VAL A 1016 -16.67 -9.20 -20.79
N LEU A 1017 -16.35 -7.98 -21.24
CA LEU A 1017 -15.30 -7.71 -22.22
C LEU A 1017 -13.91 -8.09 -21.70
N VAL A 1018 -13.51 -7.51 -20.56
CA VAL A 1018 -12.18 -7.70 -19.96
C VAL A 1018 -12.06 -9.11 -19.39
N GLY A 1019 -13.06 -9.57 -18.63
CA GLY A 1019 -13.08 -10.93 -18.09
C GLY A 1019 -13.05 -11.98 -19.20
N GLY A 1020 -13.78 -11.75 -20.29
CA GLY A 1020 -13.79 -12.62 -21.46
C GLY A 1020 -12.47 -12.66 -22.22
N ALA A 1021 -11.85 -11.50 -22.42
CA ALA A 1021 -10.56 -11.39 -23.08
C ALA A 1021 -9.44 -12.05 -22.25
N LEU A 1022 -9.39 -11.78 -20.94
CA LEU A 1022 -8.40 -12.36 -20.04
C LEU A 1022 -8.60 -13.87 -19.86
N TRP A 1023 -9.85 -14.34 -19.76
CA TRP A 1023 -10.14 -15.77 -19.72
C TRP A 1023 -9.68 -16.48 -20.99
N SER A 1024 -9.93 -15.87 -22.15
CA SER A 1024 -9.51 -16.42 -23.45
C SER A 1024 -7.99 -16.40 -23.61
N ALA A 1025 -7.31 -15.32 -23.16
CA ALA A 1025 -5.85 -15.22 -23.15
C ALA A 1025 -5.24 -16.31 -22.26
N TRP A 1026 -5.78 -16.47 -21.05
CA TRP A 1026 -5.38 -17.53 -20.13
C TRP A 1026 -5.63 -18.94 -20.69
N ALA A 1027 -6.74 -19.15 -21.41
CA ALA A 1027 -7.03 -20.42 -22.06
C ALA A 1027 -6.05 -20.75 -23.19
N PHE A 1028 -5.65 -19.77 -24.00
CA PHE A 1028 -4.63 -19.94 -25.05
C PHE A 1028 -3.24 -20.15 -24.48
N TRP A 1029 -2.89 -19.37 -23.45
CA TRP A 1029 -1.65 -19.54 -22.69
C TRP A 1029 -1.53 -20.96 -22.11
N ARG A 1030 -2.57 -21.46 -21.43
CA ARG A 1030 -2.59 -22.82 -20.86
C ARG A 1030 -2.43 -23.92 -21.91
N LYS A 1031 -2.93 -23.69 -23.13
CA LYS A 1031 -2.87 -24.66 -24.22
C LYS A 1031 -1.60 -24.53 -25.06
N GLY A 1032 -0.77 -23.51 -24.85
CA GLY A 1032 0.45 -23.26 -25.62
C GLY A 1032 0.19 -22.94 -27.11
N ILE A 1033 -1.03 -22.52 -27.46
CA ILE A 1033 -1.45 -22.26 -28.85
C ILE A 1033 -1.77 -20.78 -29.04
N LEU A 1034 -1.63 -20.29 -30.27
CA LEU A 1034 -2.11 -18.95 -30.68
C LEU A 1034 -1.55 -17.79 -29.81
N GLN A 1035 -0.24 -17.81 -29.55
CA GLN A 1035 0.45 -16.81 -28.70
C GLN A 1035 0.19 -15.35 -29.16
N GLU A 1036 0.16 -15.10 -30.48
CA GLU A 1036 -0.17 -13.78 -31.03
C GLU A 1036 -1.59 -13.33 -30.67
N ARG A 1037 -2.55 -14.26 -30.64
CA ARG A 1037 -3.93 -13.97 -30.22
C ARG A 1037 -4.03 -13.74 -28.72
N MET A 1038 -3.23 -14.46 -27.92
CA MET A 1038 -3.13 -14.23 -26.48
C MET A 1038 -2.63 -12.81 -26.19
N VAL A 1039 -1.56 -12.36 -26.85
CA VAL A 1039 -1.06 -10.98 -26.70
C VAL A 1039 -2.11 -9.98 -27.16
N GLY A 1040 -2.80 -10.25 -28.28
CA GLY A 1040 -3.90 -9.41 -28.76
C GLY A 1040 -5.05 -9.26 -27.76
N LEU A 1041 -5.43 -10.33 -27.09
CA LEU A 1041 -6.47 -10.31 -26.05
C LEU A 1041 -6.05 -9.56 -24.78
N ILE A 1042 -4.77 -9.63 -24.42
CA ILE A 1042 -4.23 -8.84 -23.30
C ILE A 1042 -4.26 -7.34 -23.65
N LEU A 1043 -3.82 -6.97 -24.85
CA LEU A 1043 -3.88 -5.58 -25.33
C LEU A 1043 -5.31 -5.04 -25.38
N LEU A 1044 -6.27 -5.85 -25.82
CA LEU A 1044 -7.70 -5.51 -25.79
C LEU A 1044 -8.19 -5.24 -24.36
N ALA A 1045 -7.84 -6.12 -23.41
CA ALA A 1045 -8.21 -5.98 -22.01
C ALA A 1045 -7.60 -4.72 -21.38
N VAL A 1046 -6.30 -4.47 -21.61
CA VAL A 1046 -5.61 -3.28 -21.11
C VAL A 1046 -6.21 -2.02 -21.73
N GLY A 1047 -6.41 -1.99 -23.05
CA GLY A 1047 -7.02 -0.84 -23.72
C GLY A 1047 -8.42 -0.53 -23.21
N ALA A 1048 -9.26 -1.54 -22.99
CA ALA A 1048 -10.59 -1.36 -22.39
C ALA A 1048 -10.54 -0.79 -20.97
N LEU A 1049 -9.60 -1.25 -20.14
CA LEU A 1049 -9.39 -0.72 -18.79
C LEU A 1049 -8.89 0.73 -18.79
N VAL A 1050 -8.02 1.10 -19.74
CA VAL A 1050 -7.56 2.48 -19.91
C VAL A 1050 -8.74 3.41 -20.24
N VAL A 1051 -9.61 3.02 -21.19
CA VAL A 1051 -10.83 3.81 -21.49
C VAL A 1051 -11.77 3.89 -20.29
N ALA A 1052 -11.98 2.77 -19.57
CA ALA A 1052 -12.83 2.73 -18.38
C ALA A 1052 -12.30 3.62 -17.24
N ALA A 1053 -10.98 3.69 -17.07
CA ALA A 1053 -10.33 4.59 -16.12
C ALA A 1053 -10.57 6.07 -16.51
N GLY A 1054 -10.43 6.41 -17.80
CA GLY A 1054 -10.78 7.74 -18.32
C GLY A 1054 -12.22 8.14 -18.04
N GLY A 1055 -13.18 7.25 -18.30
CA GLY A 1055 -14.60 7.47 -17.99
C GLY A 1055 -14.90 7.55 -16.48
N SER A 1056 -14.06 6.98 -15.64
CA SER A 1056 -14.17 7.13 -14.17
C SER A 1056 -13.62 8.49 -13.72
N LEU A 1057 -12.54 8.97 -14.36
CA LEU A 1057 -11.93 10.28 -14.07
C LEU A 1057 -12.87 11.46 -14.38
N THR A 1058 -13.74 11.36 -15.40
CA THR A 1058 -14.75 12.41 -15.66
C THR A 1058 -15.72 12.58 -14.48
N ARG A 1059 -16.12 11.48 -13.84
CA ARG A 1059 -16.99 11.49 -12.66
C ARG A 1059 -16.29 11.97 -11.39
N LEU A 1060 -14.96 11.91 -11.38
CA LEU A 1060 -14.11 12.43 -10.32
C LEU A 1060 -13.71 13.90 -10.53
N GLY A 1061 -14.33 14.59 -11.49
CA GLY A 1061 -14.10 16.03 -11.73
C GLY A 1061 -12.92 16.34 -12.66
N HIS A 1062 -12.38 15.35 -13.36
CA HIS A 1062 -11.27 15.55 -14.31
C HIS A 1062 -11.63 15.15 -15.75
N PRO A 1063 -12.56 15.86 -16.41
CA PRO A 1063 -12.96 15.55 -17.78
C PRO A 1063 -11.82 15.67 -18.79
N GLN A 1064 -10.80 16.49 -18.52
CA GLN A 1064 -9.66 16.72 -19.41
C GLN A 1064 -8.83 15.47 -19.73
N TYR A 1065 -8.79 14.48 -18.83
CA TYR A 1065 -7.99 13.25 -19.03
C TYR A 1065 -8.74 12.17 -19.83
N LEU A 1066 -10.04 12.36 -20.06
CA LEU A 1066 -10.87 11.42 -20.79
C LEU A 1066 -10.34 11.18 -22.21
N TYR A 1067 -9.99 12.25 -22.93
CA TYR A 1067 -9.58 12.14 -24.33
C TYR A 1067 -8.22 11.46 -24.51
N ILE A 1068 -7.30 11.64 -23.56
CA ILE A 1068 -6.02 10.93 -23.51
C ILE A 1068 -6.28 9.43 -23.33
N ALA A 1069 -7.11 9.07 -22.35
CA ALA A 1069 -7.49 7.68 -22.08
C ALA A 1069 -8.26 7.05 -23.25
N MET A 1070 -9.16 7.79 -23.91
CA MET A 1070 -9.87 7.35 -25.11
C MET A 1070 -8.91 7.05 -26.26
N SER A 1071 -8.02 7.99 -26.60
CA SER A 1071 -7.07 7.83 -27.72
C SER A 1071 -6.05 6.71 -27.48
N LEU A 1072 -5.48 6.62 -26.29
CA LEU A 1072 -4.55 5.54 -25.95
C LEU A 1072 -5.26 4.19 -25.88
N GLY A 1073 -6.40 4.15 -25.20
CA GLY A 1073 -7.18 2.93 -25.01
C GLY A 1073 -7.70 2.36 -26.33
N ILE A 1074 -8.23 3.20 -27.23
CA ILE A 1074 -8.70 2.75 -28.55
C ILE A 1074 -7.55 2.30 -29.44
N GLY A 1075 -6.38 2.94 -29.35
CA GLY A 1075 -5.16 2.51 -30.05
C GLY A 1075 -4.70 1.12 -29.61
N LEU A 1076 -4.72 0.85 -28.30
CA LEU A 1076 -4.41 -0.47 -27.73
C LEU A 1076 -5.44 -1.52 -28.13
N ILE A 1077 -6.73 -1.18 -28.12
CA ILE A 1077 -7.82 -2.06 -28.57
C ILE A 1077 -7.64 -2.42 -30.05
N PHE A 1078 -7.36 -1.42 -30.88
CA PHE A 1078 -7.13 -1.61 -32.32
C PHE A 1078 -5.90 -2.49 -32.57
N TRP A 1079 -4.78 -2.21 -31.90
CA TRP A 1079 -3.58 -3.04 -32.01
C TRP A 1079 -3.84 -4.47 -31.55
N GLY A 1080 -4.51 -4.64 -30.41
CA GLY A 1080 -4.90 -5.95 -29.90
C GLY A 1080 -5.75 -6.72 -30.89
N TYR A 1081 -6.77 -6.08 -31.48
CA TYR A 1081 -7.60 -6.68 -32.52
C TYR A 1081 -6.77 -7.12 -33.74
N LEU A 1082 -5.87 -6.28 -34.25
CA LEU A 1082 -5.00 -6.63 -35.37
C LEU A 1082 -4.18 -7.89 -35.07
N GLN A 1083 -3.68 -8.04 -33.84
CA GLN A 1083 -2.95 -9.24 -33.42
C GLN A 1083 -3.87 -10.47 -33.37
N THR A 1084 -5.12 -10.33 -32.93
CA THR A 1084 -6.06 -11.47 -32.89
C THR A 1084 -6.44 -12.02 -34.27
N ILE A 1085 -6.39 -11.18 -35.31
CA ILE A 1085 -6.78 -11.56 -36.68
C ILE A 1085 -5.60 -11.98 -37.55
N ARG A 1086 -4.36 -11.89 -37.06
CA ARG A 1086 -3.19 -12.40 -37.78
C ARG A 1086 -3.30 -13.92 -37.99
N PRO A 1087 -2.96 -14.44 -39.18
CA PRO A 1087 -2.85 -15.87 -39.39
C PRO A 1087 -1.78 -16.44 -38.47
N ALA A 1088 -2.05 -17.61 -37.88
CA ALA A 1088 -1.06 -18.29 -37.05
C ALA A 1088 0.17 -18.60 -37.91
N ARG A 1089 1.37 -18.21 -37.46
CA ARG A 1089 2.60 -18.65 -38.11
C ARG A 1089 2.65 -20.17 -38.04
N THR A 1090 2.58 -20.83 -39.20
CA THR A 1090 2.94 -22.25 -39.30
C THR A 1090 4.41 -22.35 -38.91
N VAL A 1091 4.66 -22.90 -37.73
CA VAL A 1091 5.99 -23.33 -37.33
C VAL A 1091 6.35 -24.45 -38.30
N THR A 1092 7.31 -24.20 -39.18
CA THR A 1092 7.99 -25.23 -39.97
C THR A 1092 9.24 -25.64 -39.23
#